data_AF-A0A0S3R225-F1
#
_entry.id   AF-A0A0S3R225-F1
#
_cell.length_a   1.000
_cell.length_b   1.000
_cell.length_c   1.000
_cell.angle_alpha   90.00
_cell.angle_beta   90.00
_cell.angle_gamma   90.00
#
_symmetry.space_group_name_H-M   'P 1'
#
loop_
_entity.id
_entity.type
_entity.pdbx_description
1 polymer ?
#
loop_
_entity_poly.entity_id
_entity_poly.type
_entity_poly.pdbx_seq_one_letter_code
_entity_poly.pdbx_strand_id
1 'polypeptide(L)'
;MQKQASTTPWSGVNVIALIWTSLFLLHSTVGIVKKKEREEMSTLFLFILLLTLTVAYGGGNSQDQNPFTPKAYVSRYWDRLVRNTFPKPSFLLSKASPLTAADTASFTNLAATNTLSTRLPEFCSAAHLLCFPEVRPSLQKHTEDENFQTYDDGQNFTNYGTNRAGGIDTFKNYSNGLFSTPVNDFRRYSRGAAGHQETFTGYASDTNVADQSFSTYGTNTAGGSGEFKNYSSNSNVPNLRFTTYSDFTAGRTQSFSRYSEDGNSGGQTFQSYGKNSAGAGNDFTGYGTNSNVATSGFTNYGKGGVIPNDTFTNYGVDMNVPEITFKSYADGTHGGSESFANYRDQSNVGDDSFQSYAKNTKEGTQVDFKNYGNSANPGSDTFKGYAKGAEGDHKVGFTGYGVNTNTTFKDYAKEGVSFASYNTSSSSSTVGGSLVKRWVEPGKFFRESMLKEGTVMAMPDIRDKMPQRSFLPRSILVKLPFSSSKIEELKSVFKVSDNSSMEKMMMESLGECERAPSVGEIKRCVGSVEDMIDFATSVLGRSVGVWTTENVNGFSKNVMVGRVKGMNGGKVTKSVSCHQSLFPYLLYYCHSVPKVRVYEADLLDPESKAKINHGVAICHLDTSAWSPTHGAFVALGSGPGEIEVCHWIFENDMTWTIAE
;
A
#
# COMPACT_ATOMS: atom_id res chain seq x y z
N MET A 1 -34.35 9.20 -50.61
CA MET A 1 -34.94 8.85 -51.91
C MET A 1 -34.29 7.56 -52.41
N GLN A 2 -35.14 6.61 -52.81
CA GLN A 2 -34.91 5.39 -53.60
C GLN A 2 -33.92 5.60 -54.77
N LYS A 3 -33.20 4.63 -55.35
CA LYS A 3 -33.47 3.18 -55.63
C LYS A 3 -32.16 2.49 -56.11
N GLN A 4 -31.95 1.23 -55.68
CA GLN A 4 -31.60 -0.01 -56.41
C GLN A 4 -30.87 0.05 -57.79
N ALA A 5 -30.05 -0.91 -58.25
CA ALA A 5 -29.58 -2.23 -57.76
C ALA A 5 -28.53 -2.84 -58.74
N SER A 6 -27.99 -4.01 -58.34
CA SER A 6 -27.31 -5.10 -59.10
C SER A 6 -25.78 -5.18 -58.91
N THR A 7 -25.13 -6.33 -58.67
CA THR A 7 -25.54 -7.71 -58.34
C THR A 7 -24.32 -8.47 -57.80
N THR A 8 -24.59 -9.37 -56.84
CA THR A 8 -23.85 -10.59 -56.42
C THR A 8 -22.46 -10.54 -55.73
N PRO A 9 -22.38 -11.08 -54.48
CA PRO A 9 -21.15 -11.36 -53.73
C PRO A 9 -20.76 -12.86 -53.76
N TRP A 10 -19.46 -13.14 -53.63
CA TRP A 10 -18.93 -14.48 -53.36
C TRP A 10 -19.03 -14.79 -51.85
N SER A 11 -19.79 -15.84 -51.51
CA SER A 11 -19.87 -16.43 -50.17
C SER A 11 -19.04 -17.72 -50.11
N GLY A 12 -18.14 -17.79 -49.14
CA GLY A 12 -17.41 -19.00 -48.79
C GLY A 12 -18.04 -19.66 -47.56
N VAL A 13 -18.96 -20.59 -47.79
CA VAL A 13 -19.41 -21.59 -46.81
C VAL A 13 -19.20 -22.95 -47.45
N ASN A 14 -18.32 -23.79 -46.89
CA ASN A 14 -18.38 -25.25 -47.08
C ASN A 14 -17.37 -26.00 -46.18
N VAL A 15 -17.80 -26.39 -44.98
CA VAL A 15 -17.15 -27.45 -44.17
C VAL A 15 -18.12 -28.60 -43.83
N ILE A 16 -19.38 -28.53 -44.28
CA ILE A 16 -20.40 -29.55 -43.97
C ILE A 16 -20.60 -30.55 -45.14
N ALA A 17 -20.07 -30.28 -46.33
CA ALA A 17 -20.26 -31.13 -47.52
C ALA A 17 -19.28 -32.32 -47.66
N LEU A 18 -18.22 -32.41 -46.84
CA LEU A 18 -17.21 -33.50 -46.90
C LEU A 18 -17.47 -34.65 -45.92
N ILE A 19 -18.40 -34.47 -44.98
CA ILE A 19 -18.75 -35.49 -43.97
C ILE A 19 -19.87 -36.41 -44.46
N TRP A 20 -20.71 -35.96 -45.41
CA TRP A 20 -21.84 -36.74 -45.91
C TRP A 20 -21.52 -37.67 -47.08
N THR A 21 -20.47 -37.40 -47.86
CA THR A 21 -20.07 -38.25 -49.00
C THR A 21 -19.26 -39.49 -48.58
N SER A 22 -18.63 -39.47 -47.40
CA SER A 22 -17.92 -40.65 -46.87
C SER A 22 -18.83 -41.65 -46.16
N LEU A 23 -20.04 -41.24 -45.75
CA LEU A 23 -21.01 -42.12 -45.07
C LEU A 23 -21.88 -42.93 -46.04
N PHE A 24 -22.06 -42.45 -47.29
CA PHE A 24 -22.87 -43.13 -48.31
C PHE A 24 -22.09 -44.22 -49.08
N LEU A 25 -20.76 -44.16 -49.12
CA LEU A 25 -19.93 -45.15 -49.83
C LEU A 25 -19.57 -46.40 -49.02
N LEU A 26 -19.87 -46.43 -47.71
CA LEU A 26 -19.73 -47.65 -46.89
C LEU A 26 -21.00 -48.50 -46.80
N HIS A 27 -22.14 -48.00 -47.31
CA HIS A 27 -23.44 -48.70 -47.21
C HIS A 27 -23.78 -49.60 -48.41
N SER A 28 -22.89 -49.76 -49.39
CA SER A 28 -23.17 -50.55 -50.59
C SER A 28 -22.40 -51.87 -50.74
N THR A 29 -21.55 -52.27 -49.79
CA THR A 29 -20.82 -53.53 -49.88
C THR A 29 -20.54 -54.18 -48.52
N VAL A 30 -21.57 -54.63 -47.80
CA VAL A 30 -21.50 -55.85 -46.95
C VAL A 30 -22.92 -56.41 -46.81
N GLY A 31 -23.25 -57.40 -47.64
CA GLY A 31 -24.36 -58.29 -47.38
C GLY A 31 -23.96 -59.34 -46.35
N ILE A 32 -24.89 -59.61 -45.41
CA ILE A 32 -24.97 -60.82 -44.58
C ILE A 32 -23.85 -61.00 -43.54
N VAL A 33 -23.99 -60.38 -42.37
CA VAL A 33 -23.42 -60.90 -41.10
C VAL A 33 -24.37 -60.64 -39.92
N LYS A 34 -24.47 -61.62 -39.02
CA LYS A 34 -25.44 -61.71 -37.90
C LYS A 34 -25.33 -60.55 -36.90
N LYS A 35 -26.48 -60.21 -36.30
CA LYS A 35 -26.75 -59.11 -35.34
C LYS A 35 -25.86 -59.06 -34.08
N LYS A 36 -24.93 -60.00 -33.87
CA LYS A 36 -24.06 -60.08 -32.68
C LYS A 36 -22.68 -59.43 -32.86
N GLU A 37 -22.22 -59.17 -34.10
CA GLU A 37 -20.90 -58.57 -34.36
C GLU A 37 -20.92 -57.03 -34.46
N ARG A 38 -22.11 -56.42 -34.48
CA ARG A 38 -22.26 -54.96 -34.58
C ARG A 38 -21.95 -54.22 -33.27
N GLU A 39 -22.11 -54.88 -32.12
CA GLU A 39 -21.77 -54.31 -30.81
C GLU A 39 -20.26 -54.39 -30.50
N GLU A 40 -19.57 -55.43 -30.98
CA GLU A 40 -18.12 -55.58 -30.79
C GLU A 40 -17.31 -54.63 -31.70
N MET A 41 -17.75 -54.37 -32.94
CA MET A 41 -17.09 -53.37 -33.80
C MET A 41 -17.27 -51.92 -33.31
N SER A 42 -18.42 -51.60 -32.69
CA SER A 42 -18.70 -50.27 -32.15
C SER A 42 -17.86 -49.97 -30.90
N THR A 43 -17.65 -50.97 -30.05
CA THR A 43 -16.77 -50.88 -28.88
C THR A 43 -15.29 -50.84 -29.26
N LEU A 44 -14.87 -51.56 -30.32
CA LEU A 44 -13.51 -51.50 -30.86
C LEU A 44 -13.18 -50.13 -31.48
N PHE A 45 -14.14 -49.50 -32.18
CA PHE A 45 -13.98 -48.14 -32.73
C PHE A 45 -13.91 -47.07 -31.62
N LEU A 46 -14.69 -47.21 -30.55
CA LEU A 46 -14.59 -46.34 -29.38
C LEU A 46 -13.23 -46.49 -28.69
N PHE A 47 -12.70 -47.71 -28.59
CA PHE A 47 -11.38 -48.00 -28.03
C PHE A 47 -10.25 -47.39 -28.87
N ILE A 48 -10.32 -47.47 -30.21
CA ILE A 48 -9.32 -46.88 -31.12
C ILE A 48 -9.39 -45.34 -31.10
N LEU A 49 -10.57 -44.75 -30.93
CA LEU A 49 -10.72 -43.30 -30.73
C LEU A 49 -10.14 -42.83 -29.37
N LEU A 50 -10.25 -43.66 -28.32
CA LEU A 50 -9.64 -43.43 -27.01
C LEU A 50 -8.12 -43.64 -27.02
N LEU A 51 -7.60 -44.57 -27.84
CA LEU A 51 -6.17 -44.82 -28.01
C LEU A 51 -5.45 -43.75 -28.85
N THR A 52 -6.13 -43.11 -29.81
CA THR A 52 -5.56 -42.01 -30.62
C THR A 52 -5.54 -40.66 -29.89
N LEU A 53 -6.22 -40.54 -28.74
CA LEU A 53 -6.11 -39.39 -27.83
C LEU A 53 -4.91 -39.48 -26.87
N THR A 54 -4.16 -40.58 -26.92
CA THR A 54 -2.93 -40.76 -26.17
C THR A 54 -1.76 -40.90 -27.12
N VAL A 55 -0.67 -40.19 -26.82
CA VAL A 55 0.66 -40.20 -27.49
C VAL A 55 0.86 -39.18 -28.62
N ALA A 56 1.11 -37.94 -28.19
CA ALA A 56 2.31 -37.21 -28.59
C ALA A 56 2.90 -36.52 -27.34
N TYR A 57 3.27 -37.33 -26.35
CA TYR A 57 4.04 -36.89 -25.18
C TYR A 57 5.51 -37.16 -25.48
N GLY A 58 6.20 -36.15 -26.04
CA GLY A 58 7.65 -36.13 -26.09
C GLY A 58 8.18 -35.84 -24.69
N GLY A 59 8.99 -36.75 -24.16
CA GLY A 59 9.42 -36.78 -22.76
C GLY A 59 10.16 -35.53 -22.29
N GLY A 60 9.86 -35.14 -21.03
CA GLY A 60 10.53 -34.06 -20.32
C GLY A 60 9.84 -33.71 -19.00
N ASN A 61 9.92 -34.63 -18.03
CA ASN A 61 9.74 -34.43 -16.58
C ASN A 61 8.84 -33.26 -16.11
N SER A 62 7.52 -33.46 -16.05
CA SER A 62 6.61 -32.57 -15.31
C SER A 62 5.49 -33.41 -14.68
N GLN A 63 5.35 -33.32 -13.36
CA GLN A 63 4.23 -33.88 -12.59
C GLN A 63 2.88 -33.59 -13.27
N ASP A 64 1.93 -34.54 -13.19
CA ASP A 64 0.54 -34.45 -13.65
C ASP A 64 -0.16 -33.14 -13.20
N GLN A 65 0.04 -32.05 -13.94
CA GLN A 65 -0.67 -30.79 -13.74
C GLN A 65 -1.86 -30.73 -14.69
N ASN A 66 -3.07 -30.57 -14.13
CA ASN A 66 -4.28 -30.40 -14.90
C ASN A 66 -4.09 -29.28 -15.95
N PRO A 67 -4.26 -29.56 -17.26
CA PRO A 67 -3.96 -28.61 -18.34
C PRO A 67 -4.91 -27.39 -18.34
N PHE A 68 -6.00 -27.44 -17.58
CA PHE A 68 -6.98 -26.35 -17.47
C PHE A 68 -6.76 -25.44 -16.27
N THR A 69 -5.68 -25.62 -15.50
CA THR A 69 -5.30 -24.66 -14.45
C THR A 69 -4.90 -23.29 -15.03
N PRO A 70 -5.08 -22.19 -14.29
CA PRO A 70 -4.62 -20.86 -14.71
C PRO A 70 -3.13 -20.84 -15.07
N LYS A 71 -2.27 -21.51 -14.29
CA LYS A 71 -0.83 -21.61 -14.57
C LYS A 71 -0.51 -22.32 -15.89
N ALA A 72 -1.20 -23.43 -16.18
CA ALA A 72 -1.06 -24.14 -17.46
C ALA A 72 -1.57 -23.30 -18.64
N TYR A 73 -2.66 -22.55 -18.44
CA TYR A 73 -3.17 -21.61 -19.44
C TYR A 73 -2.16 -20.50 -19.76
N VAL A 74 -1.62 -19.84 -18.73
CA VAL A 74 -0.58 -18.80 -18.88
C VAL A 74 0.65 -19.34 -19.61
N SER A 75 1.07 -20.57 -19.32
CA SER A 75 2.21 -21.18 -20.02
C SER A 75 1.96 -21.33 -21.52
N ARG A 76 0.76 -21.78 -21.93
CA ARG A 76 0.38 -21.82 -23.35
C ARG A 76 0.21 -20.42 -23.96
N TYR A 77 -0.29 -19.47 -23.16
CA TYR A 77 -0.46 -18.09 -23.58
C TYR A 77 0.88 -17.43 -23.90
N TRP A 78 1.89 -17.68 -23.06
CA TRP A 78 3.28 -17.30 -23.29
C TRP A 78 3.80 -17.85 -24.63
N ASP A 79 3.70 -19.16 -24.85
CA ASP A 79 4.19 -19.80 -26.09
C ASP A 79 3.53 -19.24 -27.35
N ARG A 80 2.27 -18.82 -27.24
CA ARG A 80 1.54 -18.21 -28.35
C ARG A 80 2.03 -16.80 -28.66
N LEU A 81 2.38 -16.00 -27.65
CA LEU A 81 2.69 -14.57 -27.81
C LEU A 81 4.19 -14.29 -27.91
N VAL A 82 4.99 -14.89 -27.03
CA VAL A 82 6.43 -14.68 -26.97
C VAL A 82 7.13 -15.59 -27.98
N ARG A 83 7.94 -15.00 -28.86
CA ARG A 83 8.60 -15.64 -29.99
C ARG A 83 10.11 -15.65 -29.79
N ASN A 84 10.58 -16.40 -28.80
CA ASN A 84 12.00 -16.68 -28.59
C ASN A 84 12.19 -18.04 -27.91
N THR A 85 13.45 -18.44 -27.73
CA THR A 85 13.84 -19.71 -27.11
C THR A 85 14.22 -19.59 -25.64
N PHE A 86 13.99 -18.42 -25.02
CA PHE A 86 14.31 -18.23 -23.61
C PHE A 86 13.37 -19.07 -22.73
N PRO A 87 13.87 -19.59 -21.59
CA PRO A 87 13.02 -20.29 -20.63
C PRO A 87 11.86 -19.40 -20.18
N LYS A 88 10.68 -20.01 -19.99
CA LYS A 88 9.55 -19.29 -19.39
C LYS A 88 9.94 -18.84 -17.98
N PRO A 89 9.71 -17.58 -17.60
CA PRO A 89 10.12 -17.06 -16.30
C PRO A 89 9.34 -17.75 -15.18
N SER A 90 10.02 -18.58 -14.39
CA SER A 90 9.43 -19.32 -13.27
C SER A 90 8.79 -18.39 -12.25
N PHE A 91 9.44 -17.27 -11.96
CA PHE A 91 8.97 -16.22 -11.06
C PHE A 91 7.61 -15.62 -11.50
N LEU A 92 7.44 -15.33 -12.79
CA LEU A 92 6.16 -14.84 -13.31
C LEU A 92 5.08 -15.93 -13.25
N LEU A 93 5.44 -17.17 -13.60
CA LEU A 93 4.51 -18.30 -13.55
C LEU A 93 4.10 -18.67 -12.13
N SER A 94 4.93 -18.43 -11.12
CA SER A 94 4.56 -18.63 -9.71
C SER A 94 3.56 -17.61 -9.19
N LYS A 95 3.38 -16.48 -9.87
CA LYS A 95 2.40 -15.44 -9.53
C LYS A 95 0.99 -15.74 -10.07
N ALA A 96 0.87 -16.71 -10.98
CA ALA A 96 -0.41 -17.11 -11.55
C ALA A 96 -1.38 -17.62 -10.47
N SER A 97 -2.68 -17.48 -10.74
CA SER A 97 -3.72 -17.87 -9.79
C SER A 97 -3.60 -19.33 -9.33
N PRO A 98 -3.73 -19.62 -8.02
CA PRO A 98 -3.73 -20.98 -7.48
C PRO A 98 -5.07 -21.71 -7.68
N LEU A 99 -6.10 -21.02 -8.20
CA LEU A 99 -7.43 -21.60 -8.40
C LEU A 99 -7.39 -22.88 -9.26
N THR A 100 -8.22 -23.85 -8.90
CA THR A 100 -8.47 -24.99 -9.78
C THR A 100 -9.28 -24.57 -11.01
N ALA A 101 -9.35 -25.43 -12.04
CA ALA A 101 -10.21 -25.19 -13.19
C ALA A 101 -11.70 -25.08 -12.79
N ALA A 102 -12.14 -25.89 -11.82
CA ALA A 102 -13.50 -25.88 -11.31
C ALA A 102 -13.81 -24.59 -10.54
N ASP A 103 -12.90 -24.17 -9.65
CA ASP A 103 -13.05 -22.92 -8.91
C ASP A 103 -13.05 -21.71 -9.85
N THR A 104 -12.15 -21.70 -10.84
CA THR A 104 -12.11 -20.66 -11.86
C THR A 104 -13.45 -20.53 -12.59
N ALA A 105 -14.06 -21.65 -13.00
CA ALA A 105 -15.36 -21.64 -13.66
C ALA A 105 -16.48 -21.17 -12.71
N SER A 106 -16.49 -21.66 -11.47
CA SER A 106 -17.47 -21.29 -10.45
C SER A 106 -17.43 -19.80 -10.11
N PHE A 107 -16.25 -19.27 -9.77
CA PHE A 107 -16.07 -17.85 -9.44
C PHE A 107 -16.25 -16.93 -10.66
N THR A 108 -15.93 -17.39 -11.88
CA THR A 108 -16.24 -16.63 -13.10
C THR A 108 -17.76 -16.47 -13.26
N ASN A 109 -18.54 -17.51 -12.99
CA ASN A 109 -20.01 -17.42 -13.04
C ASN A 109 -20.55 -16.46 -11.98
N LEU A 110 -20.09 -16.59 -10.73
CA LEU A 110 -20.49 -15.69 -9.64
C LEU A 110 -20.12 -14.23 -9.91
N ALA A 111 -18.94 -13.98 -10.49
CA ALA A 111 -18.53 -12.64 -10.90
C ALA A 111 -19.41 -12.11 -12.04
N ALA A 112 -19.77 -12.95 -13.02
CA ALA A 112 -20.65 -12.56 -14.13
C ALA A 112 -22.09 -12.23 -13.68
N THR A 113 -22.55 -12.81 -12.58
CA THR A 113 -23.86 -12.54 -11.98
C THR A 113 -23.82 -11.51 -10.84
N ASN A 114 -22.68 -10.86 -10.59
CA ASN A 114 -22.48 -9.92 -9.48
C ASN A 114 -22.81 -10.51 -8.08
N THR A 115 -22.61 -11.81 -7.89
CA THR A 115 -22.89 -12.53 -6.64
C THR A 115 -21.63 -13.11 -5.99
N LEU A 116 -20.43 -12.69 -6.43
CA LEU A 116 -19.16 -13.16 -5.90
C LEU A 116 -19.01 -12.94 -4.38
N SER A 117 -19.57 -11.83 -3.87
CA SER A 117 -19.55 -11.48 -2.44
C SER A 117 -20.26 -12.52 -1.54
N THR A 118 -21.16 -13.33 -2.11
CA THR A 118 -21.86 -14.41 -1.38
C THR A 118 -20.95 -15.58 -0.99
N ARG A 119 -19.80 -15.71 -1.67
CA ARG A 119 -18.77 -16.75 -1.48
C ARG A 119 -17.40 -16.13 -1.27
N LEU A 120 -17.36 -14.91 -0.72
CA LEU A 120 -16.12 -14.16 -0.59
C LEU A 120 -15.06 -14.89 0.25
N PRO A 121 -15.36 -15.47 1.43
CA PRO A 121 -14.36 -16.21 2.20
C PRO A 121 -13.74 -17.37 1.42
N GLU A 122 -14.56 -18.15 0.70
CA GLU A 122 -14.08 -19.24 -0.15
C GLU A 122 -13.24 -18.71 -1.31
N PHE A 123 -13.64 -17.60 -1.93
CA PHE A 123 -12.89 -16.97 -3.03
C PHE A 123 -11.53 -16.45 -2.56
N CYS A 124 -11.49 -15.73 -1.43
CA CYS A 124 -10.26 -15.17 -0.89
C CYS A 124 -9.26 -16.26 -0.51
N SER A 125 -9.74 -17.33 0.14
CA SER A 125 -8.93 -18.48 0.49
C SER A 125 -8.43 -19.22 -0.75
N ALA A 126 -9.32 -19.56 -1.70
CA ALA A 126 -8.94 -20.35 -2.88
C ALA A 126 -8.04 -19.60 -3.87
N ALA A 127 -8.19 -18.27 -4.00
CA ALA A 127 -7.39 -17.45 -4.90
C ALA A 127 -6.19 -16.77 -4.21
N HIS A 128 -5.96 -16.99 -2.92
CA HIS A 128 -4.95 -16.29 -2.10
C HIS A 128 -5.06 -14.76 -2.24
N LEU A 129 -6.20 -14.21 -1.84
CA LEU A 129 -6.47 -12.77 -1.87
C LEU A 129 -6.27 -12.15 -0.49
N LEU A 130 -5.94 -10.86 -0.49
CA LEU A 130 -6.01 -10.02 0.70
C LEU A 130 -7.46 -9.60 0.92
N CYS A 131 -8.10 -10.22 1.91
CA CYS A 131 -9.46 -9.90 2.32
C CYS A 131 -9.50 -9.70 3.82
N PHE A 132 -10.27 -8.71 4.27
CA PHE A 132 -10.46 -8.50 5.70
C PHE A 132 -11.48 -9.49 6.25
N PRO A 133 -11.20 -10.15 7.38
CA PRO A 133 -12.18 -10.99 8.03
C PRO A 133 -13.37 -10.12 8.48
N GLU A 134 -14.58 -10.68 8.44
CA GLU A 134 -15.72 -10.05 9.10
C GLU A 134 -15.46 -10.06 10.62
N VAL A 135 -15.11 -8.89 11.17
CA VAL A 135 -14.87 -8.74 12.61
C VAL A 135 -16.21 -8.79 13.34
N ARG A 136 -16.53 -9.94 13.93
CA ARG A 136 -17.72 -10.08 14.78
C ARG A 136 -17.48 -9.40 16.12
N PRO A 137 -18.41 -8.59 16.65
CA PRO A 137 -18.28 -8.05 18.00
C PRO A 137 -18.21 -9.18 19.03
N SER A 138 -17.18 -9.18 19.86
CA SER A 138 -17.20 -10.00 21.08
C SER A 138 -18.13 -9.35 22.11
N LEU A 139 -18.88 -10.14 22.85
CA LEU A 139 -19.67 -9.68 24.01
C LEU A 139 -18.99 -10.03 25.33
N GLN A 140 -17.77 -10.57 25.27
CA GLN A 140 -16.98 -10.93 26.44
C GLN A 140 -16.70 -9.68 27.29
N LYS A 141 -16.80 -9.84 28.61
CA LYS A 141 -16.47 -8.81 29.58
C LYS A 141 -15.29 -9.30 30.40
N HIS A 142 -14.33 -8.40 30.58
CA HIS A 142 -13.16 -8.63 31.42
C HIS A 142 -13.37 -7.86 32.73
N THR A 143 -13.48 -8.61 33.83
CA THR A 143 -13.79 -8.05 35.16
C THR A 143 -12.57 -7.95 36.06
N GLU A 144 -11.44 -8.49 35.65
CA GLU A 144 -10.14 -8.46 36.35
C GLU A 144 -9.14 -7.63 35.55
N ASP A 145 -7.98 -7.35 36.16
CA ASP A 145 -6.86 -6.71 35.46
C ASP A 145 -6.23 -7.72 34.51
N GLU A 146 -5.98 -7.28 33.27
CA GLU A 146 -5.52 -8.16 32.21
C GLU A 146 -4.05 -7.91 31.86
N ASN A 147 -3.33 -8.98 31.55
CA ASN A 147 -1.93 -8.92 31.15
C ASN A 147 -1.70 -9.77 29.90
N PHE A 148 -1.80 -9.13 28.74
CA PHE A 148 -1.67 -9.75 27.44
C PHE A 148 -0.24 -9.68 26.92
N GLN A 149 0.40 -10.84 26.77
CA GLN A 149 1.76 -10.94 26.24
C GLN A 149 1.81 -10.95 24.70
N THR A 150 0.90 -11.67 24.05
CA THR A 150 0.83 -11.83 22.58
C THR A 150 -0.61 -12.03 22.14
N TYR A 151 -0.98 -11.42 21.02
CA TYR A 151 -2.28 -11.56 20.41
C TYR A 151 -2.16 -11.52 18.89
N ASP A 152 -2.63 -12.56 18.21
CA ASP A 152 -2.67 -12.70 16.75
C ASP A 152 -4.12 -12.83 16.27
N ASP A 153 -4.42 -12.21 15.13
CA ASP A 153 -5.72 -11.93 14.51
C ASP A 153 -6.87 -12.95 14.79
N GLY A 154 -8.09 -12.43 15.05
CA GLY A 154 -9.35 -13.18 14.89
C GLY A 154 -10.38 -13.12 16.03
N GLN A 155 -10.06 -12.53 17.19
CA GLN A 155 -10.98 -12.42 18.33
C GLN A 155 -11.17 -10.95 18.75
N ASN A 156 -12.25 -10.29 18.34
CA ASN A 156 -12.44 -8.86 18.58
C ASN A 156 -12.37 -8.46 20.08
N PHE A 157 -11.47 -7.53 20.42
CA PHE A 157 -11.29 -6.94 21.76
C PHE A 157 -12.28 -5.78 21.96
N THR A 158 -13.48 -6.07 22.41
CA THR A 158 -14.53 -5.03 22.44
C THR A 158 -14.59 -4.25 23.74
N ASN A 159 -14.24 -4.82 24.91
CA ASN A 159 -14.51 -4.17 26.19
C ASN A 159 -13.59 -4.55 27.37
N TYR A 160 -12.86 -3.58 27.91
CA TYR A 160 -11.98 -3.70 29.09
C TYR A 160 -12.02 -2.44 29.95
N GLY A 161 -11.58 -2.53 31.20
CA GLY A 161 -11.49 -1.37 32.10
C GLY A 161 -12.82 -0.71 32.49
N THR A 162 -13.97 -1.12 31.92
CA THR A 162 -15.23 -0.39 32.05
C THR A 162 -15.74 -0.39 33.49
N ASN A 163 -16.01 0.81 34.03
CA ASN A 163 -16.46 1.05 35.40
C ASN A 163 -15.55 0.45 36.49
N ARG A 164 -14.25 0.31 36.21
CA ARG A 164 -13.25 -0.20 37.18
C ARG A 164 -12.80 0.91 38.13
N ALA A 165 -12.48 0.53 39.37
CA ALA A 165 -11.83 1.40 40.35
C ALA A 165 -10.38 0.95 40.52
N GLY A 166 -9.43 1.79 40.13
CA GLY A 166 -8.01 1.45 40.08
C GLY A 166 -7.70 0.27 39.16
N GLY A 167 -6.53 -0.33 39.32
CA GLY A 167 -6.06 -1.47 38.52
C GLY A 167 -5.28 -1.06 37.28
N ILE A 168 -4.68 -2.05 36.62
CA ILE A 168 -3.87 -1.86 35.41
C ILE A 168 -4.11 -2.97 34.38
N ASP A 169 -4.44 -2.58 33.15
CA ASP A 169 -4.45 -3.47 31.99
C ASP A 169 -3.17 -3.28 31.14
N THR A 170 -2.48 -4.37 30.80
CA THR A 170 -1.22 -4.34 30.04
C THR A 170 -1.29 -5.16 28.76
N PHE A 171 -0.84 -4.58 27.65
CA PHE A 171 -0.82 -5.15 26.31
C PHE A 171 0.58 -5.03 25.74
N LYS A 172 1.25 -6.15 25.51
CA LYS A 172 2.64 -6.13 25.07
C LYS A 172 2.79 -6.20 23.56
N ASN A 173 2.27 -7.25 22.92
CA ASN A 173 2.37 -7.44 21.47
C ASN A 173 0.99 -7.70 20.89
N TYR A 174 0.35 -6.65 20.39
CA TYR A 174 -1.02 -6.74 19.91
C TYR A 174 -1.07 -6.60 18.39
N SER A 175 -1.34 -7.71 17.70
CA SER A 175 -1.47 -7.79 16.24
C SER A 175 -0.27 -7.20 15.48
N ASN A 176 0.95 -7.49 15.97
CA ASN A 176 2.20 -7.00 15.39
C ASN A 176 2.71 -7.93 14.28
N GLY A 177 3.50 -7.38 13.35
CA GLY A 177 4.24 -8.13 12.33
C GLY A 177 3.66 -8.05 10.93
N LEU A 178 4.51 -8.29 9.93
CA LEU A 178 4.22 -7.95 8.52
C LEU A 178 3.02 -8.71 7.93
N PHE A 179 2.74 -9.88 8.47
CA PHE A 179 1.67 -10.76 8.00
C PHE A 179 0.39 -10.65 8.84
N SER A 180 0.38 -9.83 9.91
CA SER A 180 -0.89 -9.52 10.57
C SER A 180 -1.68 -8.55 9.69
N THR A 181 -2.98 -8.79 9.61
CA THR A 181 -3.94 -7.87 9.00
C THR A 181 -4.86 -7.38 10.11
N PRO A 182 -4.36 -6.50 10.98
CA PRO A 182 -5.10 -6.17 12.17
C PRO A 182 -6.27 -5.28 11.72
N VAL A 183 -7.45 -5.87 11.78
CA VAL A 183 -8.72 -5.16 11.62
C VAL A 183 -9.40 -5.25 12.96
N ASN A 184 -9.35 -4.16 13.72
CA ASN A 184 -9.92 -4.14 15.05
C ASN A 184 -10.83 -2.93 15.22
N ASP A 185 -11.99 -3.18 15.83
CA ASP A 185 -12.94 -2.14 16.23
C ASP A 185 -13.21 -2.25 17.73
N PHE A 186 -12.40 -1.51 18.48
CA PHE A 186 -12.48 -1.42 19.93
C PHE A 186 -13.68 -0.59 20.33
N ARG A 187 -14.60 -1.20 21.06
CA ARG A 187 -15.86 -0.55 21.40
C ARG A 187 -15.74 0.34 22.63
N ARG A 188 -15.18 -0.20 23.72
CA ARG A 188 -15.10 0.50 25.02
C ARG A 188 -13.83 0.13 25.78
N TYR A 189 -13.08 1.15 26.16
CA TYR A 189 -11.90 0.98 27.00
C TYR A 189 -11.95 1.97 28.15
N SER A 190 -11.90 1.45 29.38
CA SER A 190 -11.85 2.24 30.62
C SER A 190 -13.00 3.22 30.78
N ARG A 191 -14.12 2.96 30.08
CA ARG A 191 -15.26 3.87 30.11
C ARG A 191 -15.87 3.88 31.50
N GLY A 192 -16.02 5.06 32.10
CA GLY A 192 -16.56 5.18 33.46
C GLY A 192 -15.59 4.74 34.57
N ALA A 193 -14.33 4.47 34.25
CA ALA A 193 -13.35 4.05 35.23
C ALA A 193 -12.89 5.19 36.15
N ALA A 194 -12.42 4.85 37.35
CA ALA A 194 -11.83 5.78 38.31
C ALA A 194 -10.41 5.34 38.67
N GLY A 195 -9.39 6.07 38.24
CA GLY A 195 -7.99 5.78 38.55
C GLY A 195 -7.37 4.56 37.85
N HIS A 196 -8.08 3.95 36.89
CA HIS A 196 -7.59 2.77 36.16
C HIS A 196 -6.50 3.14 35.15
N GLN A 197 -5.53 2.24 34.97
CA GLN A 197 -4.36 2.47 34.14
C GLN A 197 -4.27 1.45 33.00
N GLU A 198 -3.66 1.85 31.89
CA GLU A 198 -3.53 1.01 30.71
C GLU A 198 -2.17 1.23 30.04
N THR A 199 -1.56 0.16 29.52
CA THR A 199 -0.30 0.29 28.78
C THR A 199 -0.25 -0.62 27.57
N PHE A 200 -0.04 -0.04 26.39
CA PHE A 200 0.19 -0.71 25.13
C PHE A 200 1.65 -0.54 24.73
N THR A 201 2.46 -1.60 24.85
CA THR A 201 3.89 -1.55 24.50
C THR A 201 4.08 -1.59 22.98
N GLY A 202 3.38 -2.48 22.29
CA GLY A 202 3.39 -2.59 20.83
C GLY A 202 2.02 -2.99 20.33
N TYR A 203 1.46 -2.17 19.45
CA TYR A 203 0.13 -2.35 18.91
C TYR A 203 0.14 -2.04 17.41
N ALA A 204 -0.27 -3.02 16.60
CA ALA A 204 -0.30 -2.95 15.13
C ALA A 204 1.05 -2.52 14.50
N SER A 205 2.17 -2.79 15.18
CA SER A 205 3.51 -2.39 14.74
C SER A 205 4.07 -3.35 13.69
N ASP A 206 4.90 -2.84 12.79
CA ASP A 206 5.56 -3.59 11.72
C ASP A 206 4.56 -4.32 10.79
N THR A 207 3.42 -3.68 10.49
CA THR A 207 2.31 -4.27 9.72
C THR A 207 2.20 -3.68 8.31
N ASN A 208 1.40 -4.27 7.43
CA ASN A 208 1.19 -3.68 6.11
C ASN A 208 -0.08 -2.83 6.01
N VAL A 209 -1.24 -3.35 6.47
CA VAL A 209 -2.54 -2.70 6.28
C VAL A 209 -3.30 -2.64 7.61
N ALA A 210 -2.84 -1.79 8.53
CA ALA A 210 -3.47 -1.68 9.84
C ALA A 210 -4.78 -0.89 9.77
N ASP A 211 -5.89 -1.48 10.23
CA ASP A 211 -7.18 -0.82 10.38
C ASP A 211 -7.66 -0.84 11.83
N GLN A 212 -7.42 0.25 12.55
CA GLN A 212 -7.61 0.29 13.99
C GLN A 212 -8.57 1.40 14.38
N SER A 213 -9.62 1.03 15.10
CA SER A 213 -10.66 1.94 15.55
C SER A 213 -10.89 1.80 17.04
N PHE A 214 -10.95 2.91 17.76
CA PHE A 214 -11.44 3.01 19.12
C PHE A 214 -12.68 3.90 19.15
N SER A 215 -13.84 3.27 19.34
CA SER A 215 -15.11 3.97 19.50
C SER A 215 -15.13 4.80 20.78
N THR A 216 -14.67 4.24 21.91
CA THR A 216 -14.49 5.00 23.15
C THR A 216 -13.26 4.51 23.90
N TYR A 217 -12.37 5.44 24.27
CA TYR A 217 -11.19 5.18 25.08
C TYR A 217 -11.09 6.20 26.21
N GLY A 218 -11.02 5.74 27.46
CA GLY A 218 -10.92 6.60 28.64
C GLY A 218 -12.04 7.62 28.76
N THR A 219 -13.26 7.31 28.32
CA THR A 219 -14.39 8.26 28.31
C THR A 219 -15.17 8.24 29.63
N ASN A 220 -15.64 9.39 30.11
CA ASN A 220 -16.37 9.54 31.39
C ASN A 220 -15.57 9.06 32.62
N THR A 221 -14.26 9.26 32.65
CA THR A 221 -13.39 8.73 33.72
C THR A 221 -13.05 9.76 34.79
N ALA A 222 -12.77 9.29 36.00
CA ALA A 222 -12.19 10.08 37.09
C ALA A 222 -10.73 9.64 37.34
N GLY A 223 -9.77 10.36 36.79
CA GLY A 223 -8.35 10.03 36.85
C GLY A 223 -7.95 8.80 36.02
N GLY A 224 -6.78 8.25 36.33
CA GLY A 224 -6.18 7.14 35.59
C GLY A 224 -5.21 7.61 34.50
N SER A 225 -4.57 6.65 33.84
CA SER A 225 -3.56 6.94 32.82
C SER A 225 -3.45 5.86 31.76
N GLY A 226 -3.39 6.24 30.48
CA GLY A 226 -3.09 5.30 29.40
C GLY A 226 -1.82 5.66 28.65
N GLU A 227 -1.03 4.65 28.27
CA GLU A 227 0.20 4.83 27.49
C GLU A 227 0.19 3.93 26.26
N PHE A 228 0.51 4.48 25.10
CA PHE A 228 0.89 3.74 23.89
C PHE A 228 2.35 4.03 23.57
N LYS A 229 3.23 3.05 23.80
CA LYS A 229 4.65 3.19 23.48
C LYS A 229 4.90 3.10 21.99
N ASN A 230 4.30 2.11 21.33
CA ASN A 230 4.36 1.97 19.89
C ASN A 230 2.97 1.63 19.36
N TYR A 231 2.38 2.59 18.65
CA TYR A 231 1.14 2.39 17.95
C TYR A 231 1.36 2.55 16.44
N SER A 232 1.33 1.43 15.73
CA SER A 232 1.38 1.35 14.29
C SER A 232 2.66 1.94 13.66
N SER A 233 3.79 1.92 14.38
CA SER A 233 5.07 2.29 13.78
C SER A 233 5.53 1.23 12.78
N ASN A 234 6.26 1.65 11.75
CA ASN A 234 6.65 0.83 10.60
C ASN A 234 5.47 0.17 9.89
N SER A 235 4.27 0.77 9.95
CA SER A 235 3.11 0.27 9.23
C SER A 235 3.03 0.92 7.85
N ASN A 236 2.86 0.14 6.78
CA ASN A 236 2.87 0.69 5.41
C ASN A 236 1.66 1.61 5.15
N VAL A 237 0.43 1.15 5.48
CA VAL A 237 -0.83 1.90 5.30
C VAL A 237 -1.65 1.91 6.61
N PRO A 238 -1.20 2.62 7.65
CA PRO A 238 -1.93 2.79 8.90
C PRO A 238 -3.23 3.57 8.72
N ASN A 239 -4.33 3.02 9.23
CA ASN A 239 -5.61 3.72 9.32
C ASN A 239 -6.12 3.69 10.75
N LEU A 240 -5.90 4.78 11.48
CA LEU A 240 -6.08 4.84 12.93
C LEU A 240 -7.21 5.82 13.27
N ARG A 241 -8.20 5.37 14.04
CA ARG A 241 -9.39 6.18 14.35
C ARG A 241 -9.71 6.16 15.83
N PHE A 242 -9.89 7.34 16.40
CA PHE A 242 -10.46 7.52 17.73
C PHE A 242 -11.71 8.38 17.63
N THR A 243 -12.87 7.78 17.89
CA THR A 243 -14.14 8.52 17.95
C THR A 243 -14.20 9.36 19.22
N THR A 244 -13.98 8.75 20.38
CA THR A 244 -13.76 9.48 21.64
C THR A 244 -12.49 9.00 22.32
N TYR A 245 -11.70 9.95 22.78
CA TYR A 245 -10.46 9.68 23.52
C TYR A 245 -10.35 10.69 24.65
N SER A 246 -10.40 10.22 25.89
CA SER A 246 -10.45 11.09 27.07
C SER A 246 -11.55 12.14 26.98
N ASP A 247 -12.75 11.78 26.50
CA ASP A 247 -13.92 12.67 26.46
C ASP A 247 -14.65 12.66 27.82
N PHE A 248 -15.05 13.84 28.30
CA PHE A 248 -15.71 14.06 29.60
C PHE A 248 -14.96 13.45 30.80
N THR A 249 -13.67 13.70 30.92
CA THR A 249 -12.83 13.15 32.00
C THR A 249 -12.47 14.19 33.06
N ALA A 250 -12.07 13.72 34.24
CA ALA A 250 -11.52 14.56 35.30
C ALA A 250 -10.14 14.05 35.73
N GLY A 251 -9.06 14.73 35.34
CA GLY A 251 -7.69 14.44 35.77
C GLY A 251 -7.05 13.21 35.13
N ARG A 252 -7.59 12.70 34.00
CA ARG A 252 -7.01 11.55 33.30
C ARG A 252 -5.84 12.00 32.43
N THR A 253 -4.76 11.23 32.45
CA THR A 253 -3.57 11.49 31.62
C THR A 253 -3.39 10.44 30.53
N GLN A 254 -2.79 10.81 29.40
CA GLN A 254 -2.57 9.89 28.30
C GLN A 254 -1.27 10.23 27.58
N SER A 255 -0.60 9.22 27.02
CA SER A 255 0.59 9.46 26.21
C SER A 255 0.73 8.51 25.03
N PHE A 256 1.28 9.03 23.94
CA PHE A 256 1.80 8.29 22.80
C PHE A 256 3.31 8.58 22.69
N SER A 257 4.15 7.55 22.81
CA SER A 257 5.58 7.73 22.55
C SER A 257 5.85 7.74 21.04
N ARG A 258 5.31 6.76 20.31
CA ARG A 258 5.42 6.64 18.85
C ARG A 258 4.04 6.35 18.26
N TYR A 259 3.51 7.26 17.46
CA TYR A 259 2.21 7.12 16.82
C TYR A 259 2.34 7.21 15.30
N SER A 260 2.11 6.10 14.61
CA SER A 260 2.12 6.01 13.13
C SER A 260 3.43 6.48 12.49
N GLU A 261 4.57 6.23 13.13
CA GLU A 261 5.90 6.59 12.63
C GLU A 261 6.38 5.65 11.52
N ASP A 262 7.27 6.14 10.67
CA ASP A 262 7.92 5.37 9.61
C ASP A 262 6.93 4.70 8.63
N GLY A 263 5.74 5.31 8.46
CA GLY A 263 4.68 4.81 7.58
C GLY A 263 4.76 5.38 6.16
N ASN A 264 4.19 4.68 5.18
CA ASN A 264 4.27 5.12 3.78
C ASN A 264 3.05 5.93 3.32
N SER A 265 1.85 5.48 3.70
CA SER A 265 0.59 6.18 3.44
C SER A 265 -0.38 6.03 4.61
N GLY A 266 -1.65 6.37 4.40
CA GLY A 266 -2.74 6.12 5.34
C GLY A 266 -3.28 7.38 5.98
N GLY A 267 -4.04 7.21 7.06
CA GLY A 267 -4.57 8.37 7.77
C GLY A 267 -5.06 8.12 9.17
N GLN A 268 -5.10 9.19 9.93
CA GLN A 268 -5.33 9.18 11.36
C GLN A 268 -6.43 10.18 11.70
N THR A 269 -7.40 9.79 12.52
CA THR A 269 -8.51 10.68 12.87
C THR A 269 -8.83 10.66 14.36
N PHE A 270 -9.08 11.86 14.90
CA PHE A 270 -9.55 12.09 16.25
C PHE A 270 -10.81 12.95 16.20
N GLN A 271 -11.95 12.46 16.71
CA GLN A 271 -13.24 13.17 16.62
C GLN A 271 -13.72 13.88 17.90
N SER A 272 -13.25 13.44 19.07
CA SER A 272 -13.52 14.06 20.38
C SER A 272 -12.39 13.66 21.33
N TYR A 273 -11.30 14.39 21.24
CA TYR A 273 -10.10 14.16 22.03
C TYR A 273 -10.03 15.18 23.17
N GLY A 274 -9.98 14.74 24.43
CA GLY A 274 -9.93 15.64 25.59
C GLY A 274 -11.17 16.53 25.77
N LYS A 275 -12.21 16.34 24.94
CA LYS A 275 -13.38 17.21 24.88
C LYS A 275 -14.11 17.22 26.24
N ASN A 276 -14.58 18.41 26.63
CA ASN A 276 -15.30 18.66 27.89
C ASN A 276 -14.63 18.06 29.14
N SER A 277 -13.31 17.92 29.13
CA SER A 277 -12.56 17.33 30.24
C SER A 277 -11.96 18.39 31.15
N ALA A 278 -11.83 18.08 32.43
CA ALA A 278 -11.20 18.93 33.43
C ALA A 278 -9.83 18.34 33.82
N GLY A 279 -8.75 19.08 33.63
CA GLY A 279 -7.39 18.65 33.99
C GLY A 279 -6.90 17.43 33.21
N ALA A 280 -7.41 17.19 32.00
CA ALA A 280 -6.89 16.13 31.14
C ALA A 280 -5.49 16.51 30.65
N GLY A 281 -4.55 15.57 30.72
CA GLY A 281 -3.20 15.75 30.20
C GLY A 281 -2.94 14.77 29.07
N ASN A 282 -2.51 15.24 27.89
CA ASN A 282 -2.31 14.36 26.76
C ASN A 282 -1.03 14.69 25.99
N ASP A 283 -0.13 13.72 25.90
CA ASP A 283 1.20 13.94 25.34
C ASP A 283 1.48 13.05 24.13
N PHE A 284 2.00 13.64 23.07
CA PHE A 284 2.58 12.93 21.93
C PHE A 284 4.08 13.24 21.88
N THR A 285 4.92 12.24 22.10
CA THR A 285 6.36 12.40 21.88
C THR A 285 6.68 12.41 20.38
N GLY A 286 6.05 11.51 19.62
CA GLY A 286 6.17 11.42 18.17
C GLY A 286 4.85 11.06 17.50
N TYR A 287 4.49 11.82 16.47
CA TYR A 287 3.32 11.62 15.63
C TYR A 287 3.77 11.67 14.17
N GLY A 288 3.71 10.54 13.47
CA GLY A 288 4.02 10.48 12.05
C GLY A 288 5.48 10.78 11.67
N THR A 289 6.41 10.70 12.63
CA THR A 289 7.82 11.04 12.34
C THR A 289 8.39 10.11 11.26
N ASN A 290 9.16 10.67 10.31
CA ASN A 290 9.75 10.00 9.14
C ASN A 290 8.75 9.35 8.16
N SER A 291 7.45 9.61 8.28
CA SER A 291 6.46 8.99 7.39
C SER A 291 6.41 9.70 6.03
N ASN A 292 6.07 8.98 4.97
CA ASN A 292 6.00 9.54 3.62
C ASN A 292 4.72 10.37 3.43
N VAL A 293 3.55 9.74 3.34
CA VAL A 293 2.25 10.42 3.24
C VAL A 293 1.43 10.08 4.48
N ALA A 294 0.84 11.08 5.13
CA ALA A 294 -0.15 10.83 6.17
C ALA A 294 -1.21 11.93 6.16
N THR A 295 -2.47 11.48 6.13
CA THR A 295 -3.63 12.35 6.25
C THR A 295 -4.13 12.37 7.69
N SER A 296 -4.12 13.52 8.34
CA SER A 296 -4.53 13.63 9.74
C SER A 296 -5.74 14.55 9.91
N GLY A 297 -6.76 14.09 10.63
CA GLY A 297 -8.01 14.81 10.83
C GLY A 297 -8.39 14.95 12.30
N PHE A 298 -8.51 16.19 12.78
CA PHE A 298 -8.90 16.50 14.15
C PHE A 298 -10.24 17.23 14.19
N THR A 299 -11.18 16.73 14.98
CA THR A 299 -12.48 17.35 15.24
C THR A 299 -12.70 17.40 16.74
N ASN A 300 -13.18 18.54 17.25
CA ASN A 300 -13.44 18.80 18.67
C ASN A 300 -12.27 18.42 19.59
N TYR A 301 -11.04 18.63 19.14
CA TYR A 301 -9.86 18.39 19.97
C TYR A 301 -9.81 19.47 21.07
N GLY A 302 -9.65 19.06 22.34
CA GLY A 302 -9.61 19.95 23.51
C GLY A 302 -10.91 20.73 23.80
N LYS A 303 -11.93 20.58 22.94
CA LYS A 303 -13.08 21.49 22.92
C LYS A 303 -13.84 21.51 24.25
N GLY A 304 -14.02 22.70 24.80
CA GLY A 304 -14.72 22.91 26.07
C GLY A 304 -13.98 22.38 27.30
N GLY A 305 -12.69 22.05 27.17
CA GLY A 305 -11.86 21.59 28.27
C GLY A 305 -11.63 22.68 29.33
N VAL A 306 -11.31 22.26 30.54
CA VAL A 306 -10.97 23.13 31.68
C VAL A 306 -9.57 22.75 32.15
N ILE A 307 -8.62 23.67 31.99
CA ILE A 307 -7.20 23.48 32.32
C ILE A 307 -6.63 22.21 31.66
N PRO A 308 -6.80 22.00 30.34
CA PRO A 308 -6.09 20.91 29.66
C PRO A 308 -4.58 21.15 29.68
N ASN A 309 -3.83 20.07 29.55
CA ASN A 309 -2.38 20.11 29.36
C ASN A 309 -1.98 19.15 28.25
N ASP A 310 -2.10 19.61 27.01
CA ASP A 310 -1.85 18.81 25.83
C ASP A 310 -0.58 19.27 25.11
N THR A 311 0.33 18.34 24.82
CA THR A 311 1.60 18.65 24.15
C THR A 311 1.92 17.64 23.06
N PHE A 312 2.11 18.15 21.85
CA PHE A 312 2.80 17.43 20.78
C PHE A 312 4.27 17.86 20.75
N THR A 313 5.17 17.00 21.19
CA THR A 313 6.61 17.24 21.10
C THR A 313 7.05 17.24 19.65
N ASN A 314 6.69 16.19 18.89
CA ASN A 314 6.96 16.10 17.46
C ASN A 314 5.69 15.70 16.73
N TYR A 315 5.27 16.58 15.83
CA TYR A 315 4.15 16.35 14.93
C TYR A 315 4.63 16.46 13.49
N GLY A 316 4.64 15.34 12.77
CA GLY A 316 4.99 15.26 11.36
C GLY A 316 6.41 15.73 11.02
N VAL A 317 7.35 15.49 11.94
CA VAL A 317 8.77 15.80 11.73
C VAL A 317 9.35 14.86 10.68
N ASP A 318 10.16 15.40 9.76
CA ASP A 318 10.79 14.66 8.66
C ASP A 318 9.78 13.94 7.72
N MET A 319 8.52 14.39 7.67
CA MET A 319 7.52 13.82 6.77
C MET A 319 7.67 14.31 5.32
N ASN A 320 7.27 13.49 4.34
CA ASN A 320 7.36 13.91 2.94
C ASN A 320 6.18 14.79 2.49
N VAL A 321 4.94 14.29 2.58
CA VAL A 321 3.71 15.00 2.18
C VAL A 321 2.64 14.88 3.27
N PRO A 322 2.82 15.56 4.41
CA PRO A 322 1.79 15.69 5.44
C PRO A 322 0.59 16.50 4.96
N GLU A 323 -0.62 15.96 5.13
CA GLU A 323 -1.89 16.65 4.89
C GLU A 323 -2.72 16.69 6.18
N ILE A 324 -2.98 17.88 6.73
CA ILE A 324 -3.62 18.01 8.04
C ILE A 324 -4.87 18.87 7.99
N THR A 325 -5.93 18.37 8.61
CA THR A 325 -7.17 19.13 8.79
C THR A 325 -7.58 19.21 10.26
N PHE A 326 -7.58 20.41 10.82
CA PHE A 326 -8.22 20.72 12.10
C PHE A 326 -9.59 21.33 11.85
N LYS A 327 -10.68 20.57 12.06
CA LYS A 327 -12.05 21.11 12.03
C LYS A 327 -12.32 21.98 13.26
N SER A 328 -11.83 21.57 14.42
CA SER A 328 -11.81 22.37 15.64
C SER A 328 -10.74 21.87 16.61
N TYR A 329 -10.01 22.81 17.20
CA TYR A 329 -8.93 22.57 18.16
C TYR A 329 -8.96 23.66 19.23
N ALA A 330 -8.92 23.27 20.51
CA ALA A 330 -8.98 24.17 21.68
C ALA A 330 -10.22 25.09 21.71
N ASP A 331 -11.29 24.74 21.00
CA ASP A 331 -12.48 25.60 20.91
C ASP A 331 -13.18 25.67 22.28
N GLY A 332 -13.32 26.87 22.85
CA GLY A 332 -14.04 27.08 24.12
C GLY A 332 -13.31 26.54 25.35
N THR A 333 -12.00 26.30 25.27
CA THR A 333 -11.17 25.89 26.40
C THR A 333 -11.07 27.00 27.46
N HIS A 334 -11.01 26.62 28.74
CA HIS A 334 -10.88 27.52 29.89
C HIS A 334 -9.56 27.24 30.63
N GLY A 335 -8.59 28.15 30.52
CA GLY A 335 -7.24 27.98 31.08
C GLY A 335 -6.44 26.84 30.45
N GLY A 336 -5.29 26.51 31.03
CA GLY A 336 -4.44 25.39 30.57
C GLY A 336 -3.55 25.73 29.37
N SER A 337 -2.94 24.69 28.80
CA SER A 337 -1.97 24.78 27.70
C SER A 337 -2.20 23.66 26.69
N GLU A 338 -2.31 24.02 25.41
CA GLU A 338 -2.38 23.09 24.28
C GLU A 338 -1.33 23.50 23.25
N SER A 339 -0.23 22.73 23.10
CA SER A 339 0.92 23.21 22.34
C SER A 339 1.56 22.18 21.43
N PHE A 340 2.22 22.69 20.38
CA PHE A 340 3.10 21.92 19.52
C PHE A 340 4.53 22.45 19.69
N ALA A 341 5.45 21.60 20.14
CA ALA A 341 6.86 21.98 20.22
C ALA A 341 7.48 22.00 18.82
N ASN A 342 7.29 20.93 18.03
CA ASN A 342 7.72 20.85 16.63
C ASN A 342 6.54 20.41 15.76
N TYR A 343 6.10 21.29 14.88
CA TYR A 343 5.02 21.03 13.94
C TYR A 343 5.55 21.10 12.51
N ARG A 344 5.54 19.96 11.82
CA ARG A 344 6.07 19.76 10.46
C ARG A 344 7.51 20.24 10.28
N ASP A 345 8.32 20.19 11.33
CA ASP A 345 9.72 20.58 11.25
C ASP A 345 10.49 19.63 10.31
N GLN A 346 11.33 20.18 9.43
CA GLN A 346 12.09 19.43 8.41
C GLN A 346 11.25 18.58 7.42
N SER A 347 9.93 18.78 7.37
CA SER A 347 9.08 18.12 6.37
C SER A 347 9.39 18.61 4.94
N ASN A 348 9.05 17.83 3.91
CA ASN A 348 9.34 18.21 2.52
C ASN A 348 8.32 19.22 1.95
N VAL A 349 7.02 19.02 2.15
CA VAL A 349 5.93 19.95 1.81
C VAL A 349 4.82 19.81 2.86
N GLY A 350 3.83 20.70 2.92
CA GLY A 350 2.64 20.50 3.76
C GLY A 350 1.39 21.09 3.12
N ASP A 351 0.23 20.48 3.40
CA ASP A 351 -1.08 21.05 3.07
C ASP A 351 -1.98 21.00 4.31
N ASP A 352 -2.12 22.14 4.98
CA ASP A 352 -2.84 22.25 6.23
C ASP A 352 -4.10 23.12 6.11
N SER A 353 -5.19 22.66 6.72
CA SER A 353 -6.44 23.41 6.85
C SER A 353 -6.91 23.45 8.30
N PHE A 354 -6.83 24.63 8.91
CA PHE A 354 -7.37 24.93 10.23
C PHE A 354 -8.71 25.67 10.07
N GLN A 355 -9.82 24.99 10.31
CA GLN A 355 -11.15 25.59 10.19
C GLN A 355 -11.50 26.47 11.40
N SER A 356 -11.22 25.96 12.61
CA SER A 356 -11.35 26.68 13.87
C SER A 356 -10.21 26.25 14.77
N TYR A 357 -9.48 27.22 15.31
CA TYR A 357 -8.33 26.97 16.18
C TYR A 357 -8.33 28.00 17.30
N ALA A 358 -8.33 27.54 18.55
CA ALA A 358 -8.40 28.36 19.76
C ALA A 358 -9.60 29.33 19.77
N LYS A 359 -10.73 28.96 19.17
CA LYS A 359 -11.90 29.83 19.09
C LYS A 359 -12.58 29.93 20.46
N ASN A 360 -12.95 31.13 20.88
CA ASN A 360 -13.67 31.40 22.14
C ASN A 360 -12.96 30.85 23.41
N THR A 361 -11.63 30.76 23.40
CA THR A 361 -10.85 30.36 24.59
C THR A 361 -10.94 31.43 25.68
N LYS A 362 -10.80 31.01 26.95
CA LYS A 362 -10.96 31.89 28.12
C LYS A 362 -9.85 31.69 29.15
N GLU A 363 -9.82 32.56 30.16
CA GLU A 363 -9.03 32.38 31.39
C GLU A 363 -7.52 32.17 31.13
N GLY A 364 -6.96 32.88 30.14
CA GLY A 364 -5.53 32.82 29.84
C GLY A 364 -5.06 31.50 29.23
N THR A 365 -5.97 30.77 28.54
CA THR A 365 -5.61 29.57 27.77
C THR A 365 -4.42 29.86 26.85
N GLN A 366 -3.41 28.99 26.92
CA GLN A 366 -2.23 29.05 26.06
C GLN A 366 -2.40 28.05 24.90
N VAL A 367 -2.31 28.52 23.65
CA VAL A 367 -2.36 27.66 22.47
C VAL A 367 -1.29 28.05 21.48
N ASP A 368 -0.15 27.36 21.52
CA ASP A 368 1.05 27.83 20.83
C ASP A 368 1.69 26.79 19.93
N PHE A 369 2.22 27.26 18.81
CA PHE A 369 3.24 26.57 18.03
C PHE A 369 4.61 27.12 18.40
N LYS A 370 5.47 26.29 18.97
CA LYS A 370 6.85 26.70 19.26
C LYS A 370 7.68 26.74 17.97
N ASN A 371 7.66 25.68 17.17
CA ASN A 371 8.24 25.63 15.84
C ASN A 371 7.17 25.19 14.83
N TYR A 372 6.90 26.00 13.81
CA TYR A 372 5.85 25.76 12.83
C TYR A 372 6.38 25.77 11.40
N GLY A 373 6.17 24.65 10.69
CA GLY A 373 6.21 24.63 9.23
C GLY A 373 7.57 24.97 8.61
N ASN A 374 8.68 24.56 9.25
CA ASN A 374 10.02 24.68 8.66
C ASN A 374 10.24 23.62 7.57
N SER A 375 9.40 23.65 6.53
CA SER A 375 9.42 22.69 5.42
C SER A 375 10.46 23.07 4.36
N ALA A 376 10.99 22.06 3.67
CA ALA A 376 11.98 22.24 2.61
C ALA A 376 11.42 22.95 1.37
N ASN A 377 10.16 22.68 1.00
CA ASN A 377 9.48 23.28 -0.15
C ASN A 377 8.21 24.02 0.27
N PRO A 378 7.75 25.00 -0.53
CA PRO A 378 6.49 25.70 -0.31
C PRO A 378 5.28 24.75 -0.23
N GLY A 379 4.58 24.77 0.90
CA GLY A 379 3.28 24.14 1.12
C GLY A 379 2.11 25.12 1.06
N SER A 380 0.92 24.67 1.46
CA SER A 380 -0.28 25.50 1.60
C SER A 380 -0.91 25.36 2.99
N ASP A 381 -0.81 26.41 3.80
CA ASP A 381 -1.45 26.42 5.12
C ASP A 381 -2.60 27.43 5.15
N THR A 382 -3.81 27.00 5.53
CA THR A 382 -4.98 27.87 5.60
C THR A 382 -5.61 27.86 6.98
N PHE A 383 -5.57 29.01 7.66
CA PHE A 383 -6.31 29.29 8.88
C PHE A 383 -7.60 30.06 8.54
N LYS A 384 -8.74 29.37 8.55
CA LYS A 384 -10.05 29.99 8.32
C LYS A 384 -10.54 30.77 9.54
N GLY A 385 -10.17 30.34 10.75
CA GLY A 385 -10.52 30.97 12.01
C GLY A 385 -9.45 30.68 13.07
N TYR A 386 -8.78 31.72 13.57
CA TYR A 386 -7.67 31.58 14.52
C TYR A 386 -7.85 32.51 15.74
N ALA A 387 -7.89 31.95 16.94
CA ALA A 387 -8.16 32.66 18.20
C ALA A 387 -9.48 33.46 18.23
N LYS A 388 -10.39 33.24 17.28
CA LYS A 388 -11.58 34.09 17.10
C LYS A 388 -12.44 34.09 18.36
N GLY A 389 -12.69 35.27 18.92
CA GLY A 389 -13.52 35.44 20.12
C GLY A 389 -12.86 34.98 21.41
N ALA A 390 -11.54 34.75 21.42
CA ALA A 390 -10.79 34.48 22.64
C ALA A 390 -10.82 35.70 23.60
N GLU A 391 -10.96 35.43 24.90
CA GLU A 391 -11.12 36.44 25.96
C GLU A 391 -9.91 36.41 26.93
N GLY A 392 -9.58 37.58 27.51
CA GLY A 392 -8.51 37.75 28.49
C GLY A 392 -7.10 37.73 27.89
N ASP A 393 -6.06 37.62 28.74
CA ASP A 393 -4.65 37.49 28.35
C ASP A 393 -4.34 36.10 27.74
N HIS A 394 -5.10 35.72 26.71
CA HIS A 394 -4.85 34.52 25.94
C HIS A 394 -3.49 34.63 25.22
N LYS A 395 -2.72 33.54 25.24
CA LYS A 395 -1.43 33.45 24.56
C LYS A 395 -1.58 32.45 23.44
N VAL A 396 -1.96 32.97 22.27
CA VAL A 396 -2.13 32.13 21.09
C VAL A 396 -1.15 32.62 20.05
N GLY A 397 -0.23 31.78 19.61
CA GLY A 397 0.74 32.28 18.65
C GLY A 397 1.78 31.30 18.17
N PHE A 398 2.74 31.89 17.48
CA PHE A 398 3.87 31.21 16.89
C PHE A 398 5.14 31.78 17.51
N THR A 399 5.89 30.95 18.22
CA THR A 399 7.22 31.35 18.70
C THR A 399 8.20 31.38 17.52
N GLY A 400 8.18 30.36 16.67
CA GLY A 400 8.95 30.24 15.44
C GLY A 400 8.06 29.86 14.26
N TYR A 401 8.19 30.62 13.18
CA TYR A 401 7.35 30.52 12.00
C TYR A 401 8.16 30.34 10.72
N GLY A 402 7.91 29.24 9.98
CA GLY A 402 8.58 28.90 8.73
C GLY A 402 8.15 29.79 7.56
N VAL A 403 9.05 29.99 6.60
CA VAL A 403 8.82 30.85 5.42
C VAL A 403 8.21 30.10 4.22
N ASN A 404 8.22 28.77 4.23
CA ASN A 404 7.83 27.91 3.09
C ASN A 404 6.42 27.33 3.25
N THR A 405 5.49 28.06 3.84
CA THR A 405 4.15 27.54 4.18
C THR A 405 3.00 28.16 3.38
N ASN A 406 3.28 29.21 2.59
CA ASN A 406 2.28 30.02 1.88
C ASN A 406 0.99 30.26 2.70
N THR A 407 1.16 30.64 3.96
CA THR A 407 0.06 30.60 4.92
C THR A 407 -0.93 31.73 4.73
N THR A 408 -2.23 31.41 4.82
CA THR A 408 -3.32 32.38 4.74
C THR A 408 -4.17 32.38 6.02
N PHE A 409 -4.33 33.54 6.67
CA PHE A 409 -5.27 33.76 7.77
C PHE A 409 -6.48 34.54 7.28
N LYS A 410 -7.67 33.91 7.26
CA LYS A 410 -8.91 34.55 6.78
C LYS A 410 -9.65 35.33 7.86
N ASP A 411 -9.66 34.81 9.09
CA ASP A 411 -10.34 35.41 10.23
C ASP A 411 -9.54 35.10 11.50
N TYR A 412 -9.10 36.12 12.23
CA TYR A 412 -8.27 35.95 13.43
C TYR A 412 -8.51 37.04 14.48
N ALA A 413 -8.22 36.75 15.75
CA ALA A 413 -8.28 37.75 16.82
C ALA A 413 -7.22 38.84 16.64
N LYS A 414 -7.61 40.09 16.91
CA LYS A 414 -6.74 41.27 16.71
C LYS A 414 -5.78 41.53 17.88
N GLU A 415 -6.06 40.96 19.04
CA GLU A 415 -5.29 41.08 20.27
C GLU A 415 -5.01 39.67 20.80
N GLY A 416 -3.94 39.49 21.59
CA GLY A 416 -3.55 38.19 22.16
C GLY A 416 -2.94 37.17 21.17
N VAL A 417 -2.95 37.48 19.87
CA VAL A 417 -2.23 36.72 18.84
C VAL A 417 -0.81 37.25 18.66
N SER A 418 0.20 36.37 18.70
CA SER A 418 1.61 36.76 18.55
C SER A 418 2.39 35.91 17.53
N PHE A 419 3.34 36.57 16.84
CA PHE A 419 4.33 35.95 15.97
C PHE A 419 5.70 36.44 16.42
N ALA A 420 6.37 35.66 17.27
CA ALA A 420 7.57 36.13 17.98
C ALA A 420 8.81 36.15 17.08
N SER A 421 8.97 35.17 16.18
CA SER A 421 10.08 35.13 15.24
C SER A 421 9.70 34.52 13.89
N TYR A 422 10.21 35.13 12.83
CA TYR A 422 10.14 34.62 11.47
C TYR A 422 11.49 34.01 11.12
N ASN A 423 11.49 32.72 10.81
CA ASN A 423 12.72 32.02 10.46
C ASN A 423 13.07 32.31 8.99
N THR A 424 13.57 33.51 8.72
CA THR A 424 13.95 34.01 7.37
C THR A 424 15.25 33.42 6.85
N SER A 425 15.86 32.51 7.61
CA SER A 425 17.20 31.99 7.32
C SER A 425 17.13 30.67 6.56
N SER A 426 17.28 30.79 5.24
CA SER A 426 18.25 30.02 4.45
C SER A 426 19.71 30.44 4.77
N SER A 427 19.97 30.92 5.99
CA SER A 427 21.29 31.25 6.51
C SER A 427 21.85 30.00 7.18
N SER A 428 22.67 29.31 6.41
CA SER A 428 23.80 28.52 6.89
C SER A 428 24.41 29.08 8.18
N SER A 429 23.97 28.59 9.34
CA SER A 429 24.90 28.49 10.46
C SER A 429 25.83 27.33 10.12
N THR A 430 27.13 27.61 10.12
CA THR A 430 28.18 26.65 9.83
C THR A 430 28.15 25.51 10.85
N VAL A 431 27.33 24.51 10.58
CA VAL A 431 27.66 23.11 10.75
C VAL A 431 27.90 22.60 9.33
N GLY A 432 29.15 22.31 9.00
CA GLY A 432 29.48 21.76 7.69
C GLY A 432 28.62 20.52 7.41
N GLY A 433 27.90 20.56 6.28
CA GLY A 433 27.19 19.43 5.70
C GLY A 433 25.83 19.12 6.32
N SER A 434 24.76 19.60 5.70
CA SER A 434 23.48 18.86 5.55
C SER A 434 22.46 19.78 4.85
N LEU A 435 22.34 19.69 3.52
CA LEU A 435 20.99 19.63 2.93
C LEU A 435 20.22 18.60 3.76
N VAL A 436 19.02 18.90 4.25
CA VAL A 436 18.09 17.99 4.93
C VAL A 436 18.54 16.55 4.74
N LYS A 437 19.01 15.86 5.79
CA LYS A 437 19.25 14.41 5.71
C LYS A 437 17.89 13.74 5.59
N ARG A 438 17.23 13.93 4.44
CA ARG A 438 16.25 13.02 3.87
C ARG A 438 17.01 11.72 3.83
N TRP A 439 16.77 10.90 4.84
CA TRP A 439 17.49 9.67 5.01
C TRP A 439 17.00 8.76 3.89
N VAL A 440 17.80 8.68 2.83
CA VAL A 440 17.63 7.67 1.81
C VAL A 440 18.50 6.51 2.25
N GLU A 441 17.88 5.36 2.40
CA GLU A 441 18.60 4.14 2.77
C GLU A 441 19.84 3.97 1.88
N PRO A 442 21.03 3.76 2.47
CA PRO A 442 22.25 3.54 1.70
C PRO A 442 22.08 2.43 0.67
N GLY A 443 22.52 2.69 -0.57
CA GLY A 443 22.41 1.72 -1.67
C GLY A 443 21.06 1.69 -2.39
N LYS A 444 20.03 2.42 -1.90
CA LYS A 444 18.72 2.50 -2.59
C LYS A 444 18.84 3.05 -4.02
N PHE A 445 19.73 4.00 -4.21
CA PHE A 445 20.15 4.49 -5.52
C PHE A 445 21.68 4.51 -5.62
N PHE A 446 22.20 4.28 -6.82
CA PHE A 446 23.64 4.29 -7.09
C PHE A 446 23.93 4.72 -8.53
N ARG A 447 25.21 4.94 -8.85
CA ARG A 447 25.69 5.33 -10.18
C ARG A 447 26.02 4.12 -11.03
N GLU A 448 25.83 4.22 -12.34
CA GLU A 448 26.09 3.11 -13.27
C GLU A 448 27.55 2.64 -13.19
N SER A 449 28.48 3.57 -12.94
CA SER A 449 29.91 3.29 -12.75
C SER A 449 30.23 2.34 -11.58
N MET A 450 29.30 2.16 -10.64
CA MET A 450 29.43 1.24 -9.51
C MET A 450 29.13 -0.23 -9.90
N LEU A 451 28.47 -0.48 -11.04
CA LEU A 451 28.26 -1.82 -11.59
C LEU A 451 29.53 -2.34 -12.28
N LYS A 452 30.61 -2.40 -11.52
CA LYS A 452 31.92 -2.88 -11.97
C LYS A 452 32.42 -3.93 -11.00
N GLU A 453 32.92 -5.04 -11.55
CA GLU A 453 33.49 -6.14 -10.79
C GLU A 453 34.53 -5.65 -9.76
N GLY A 454 34.42 -6.13 -8.53
CA GLY A 454 35.24 -5.75 -7.39
C GLY A 454 34.74 -4.53 -6.59
N THR A 455 33.73 -3.81 -7.08
CA THR A 455 33.16 -2.66 -6.35
C THR A 455 32.40 -3.14 -5.12
N VAL A 456 32.68 -2.56 -3.95
CA VAL A 456 31.91 -2.79 -2.71
C VAL A 456 30.92 -1.65 -2.54
N MET A 457 29.66 -1.98 -2.32
CA MET A 457 28.60 -0.99 -2.12
C MET A 457 27.55 -1.48 -1.12
N ALA A 458 26.87 -0.54 -0.48
CA ALA A 458 25.72 -0.85 0.36
C ALA A 458 24.57 -1.39 -0.50
N MET A 459 23.88 -2.40 0.00
CA MET A 459 22.66 -2.95 -0.59
C MET A 459 21.47 -2.55 0.29
N PRO A 460 20.39 -1.98 -0.29
CA PRO A 460 19.22 -1.57 0.47
C PRO A 460 18.41 -2.78 0.97
N ASP A 461 17.41 -2.55 1.80
CA ASP A 461 16.41 -3.55 2.18
C ASP A 461 15.48 -3.81 0.98
N ILE A 462 15.82 -4.83 0.19
CA ILE A 462 15.08 -5.22 -1.02
C ILE A 462 13.93 -6.20 -0.74
N ARG A 463 13.62 -6.50 0.52
CA ARG A 463 12.56 -7.46 0.89
C ARG A 463 11.18 -6.87 0.63
N ASP A 464 10.27 -7.71 0.12
CA ASP A 464 8.86 -7.33 -0.02
C ASP A 464 8.17 -7.44 1.35
N LYS A 465 7.57 -6.33 1.77
CA LYS A 465 6.84 -6.20 3.03
C LYS A 465 5.32 -6.28 2.84
N MET A 466 4.86 -6.43 1.59
CA MET A 466 3.43 -6.59 1.30
C MET A 466 2.97 -8.03 1.58
N PRO A 467 1.70 -8.23 1.97
CA PRO A 467 1.15 -9.56 2.17
C PRO A 467 1.11 -10.32 0.85
N GLN A 468 1.26 -11.63 0.90
CA GLN A 468 1.23 -12.46 -0.29
C GLN A 468 -0.15 -12.43 -0.93
N ARG A 469 -0.18 -12.29 -2.25
CA ARG A 469 -1.39 -12.28 -3.08
C ARG A 469 -1.10 -12.99 -4.39
N SER A 470 -2.13 -13.51 -5.05
CA SER A 470 -2.00 -14.09 -6.40
C SER A 470 -2.78 -13.30 -7.44
N PHE A 471 -2.37 -13.41 -8.71
CA PHE A 471 -3.12 -12.86 -9.83
C PHE A 471 -4.48 -13.55 -9.94
N LEU A 472 -5.46 -12.84 -10.47
CA LEU A 472 -6.73 -13.46 -10.86
C LEU A 472 -6.65 -13.98 -12.30
N PRO A 473 -7.33 -15.09 -12.61
CA PRO A 473 -7.54 -15.49 -14.00
C PRO A 473 -8.27 -14.37 -14.74
N ARG A 474 -7.84 -14.09 -15.98
CA ARG A 474 -8.46 -13.02 -16.80
C ARG A 474 -9.97 -13.18 -16.94
N SER A 475 -10.49 -14.42 -16.94
CA SER A 475 -11.94 -14.70 -17.02
C SER A 475 -12.76 -14.12 -15.86
N ILE A 476 -12.17 -14.05 -14.67
CA ILE A 476 -12.78 -13.42 -13.49
C ILE A 476 -12.50 -11.93 -13.51
N LEU A 477 -11.25 -11.53 -13.78
CA LEU A 477 -10.80 -10.14 -13.69
C LEU A 477 -11.64 -9.19 -14.56
N VAL A 478 -11.96 -9.57 -15.80
CA VAL A 478 -12.76 -8.74 -16.72
C VAL A 478 -14.21 -8.55 -16.29
N LYS A 479 -14.67 -9.25 -15.25
CA LYS A 479 -16.01 -9.13 -14.66
C LYS A 479 -16.01 -8.27 -13.40
N LEU A 480 -14.84 -7.91 -12.87
CA LEU A 480 -14.72 -7.03 -11.72
C LEU A 480 -14.59 -5.57 -12.17
N PRO A 481 -15.23 -4.61 -11.48
CA PRO A 481 -14.99 -3.20 -11.74
C PRO A 481 -13.55 -2.82 -11.35
N PHE A 482 -12.86 -2.09 -12.22
CA PHE A 482 -11.51 -1.57 -11.95
C PHE A 482 -11.47 -0.10 -12.35
N SER A 483 -11.97 0.77 -11.47
CA SER A 483 -12.02 2.22 -11.65
C SER A 483 -12.36 2.89 -10.32
N SER A 484 -11.73 4.03 -10.01
CA SER A 484 -12.05 4.83 -8.82
C SER A 484 -13.52 5.28 -8.81
N SER A 485 -14.08 5.61 -9.97
CA SER A 485 -15.50 5.97 -10.14
C SER A 485 -16.48 4.83 -9.86
N LYS A 486 -16.00 3.58 -9.76
CA LYS A 486 -16.79 2.38 -9.46
C LYS A 486 -16.39 1.74 -8.13
N ILE A 487 -15.76 2.49 -7.24
CA ILE A 487 -15.26 1.97 -5.96
C ILE A 487 -16.38 1.33 -5.13
N GLU A 488 -17.59 1.87 -5.13
CA GLU A 488 -18.73 1.31 -4.39
C GLU A 488 -19.13 -0.10 -4.86
N GLU A 489 -19.09 -0.36 -6.17
CA GLU A 489 -19.33 -1.70 -6.71
C GLU A 489 -18.24 -2.68 -6.24
N LEU A 490 -16.97 -2.23 -6.26
CA LEU A 490 -15.83 -3.03 -5.84
C LEU A 490 -15.84 -3.32 -4.33
N LYS A 491 -16.22 -2.31 -3.52
CA LYS A 491 -16.43 -2.46 -2.07
C LYS A 491 -17.50 -3.48 -1.76
N SER A 492 -18.59 -3.50 -2.53
CA SER A 492 -19.64 -4.53 -2.40
C SER A 492 -19.13 -5.95 -2.70
N VAL A 493 -18.27 -6.10 -3.72
CA VAL A 493 -17.66 -7.41 -4.06
C VAL A 493 -16.78 -7.92 -2.92
N PHE A 494 -15.89 -7.06 -2.40
CA PHE A 494 -14.90 -7.44 -1.37
C PHE A 494 -15.35 -7.17 0.07
N LYS A 495 -16.63 -6.79 0.28
CA LYS A 495 -17.20 -6.42 1.58
C LYS A 495 -16.36 -5.41 2.35
N VAL A 496 -15.90 -4.38 1.66
CA VAL A 496 -15.02 -3.35 2.21
C VAL A 496 -15.84 -2.26 2.89
N SER A 497 -15.53 -1.98 4.15
CA SER A 497 -16.17 -0.93 4.94
C SER A 497 -15.72 0.47 4.52
N ASP A 498 -16.61 1.45 4.68
CA ASP A 498 -16.29 2.86 4.47
C ASP A 498 -15.19 3.35 5.42
N ASN A 499 -14.32 4.21 4.90
CA ASN A 499 -13.13 4.75 5.52
C ASN A 499 -12.16 3.70 6.10
N SER A 500 -12.21 2.45 5.61
CA SER A 500 -11.29 1.37 6.00
C SER A 500 -9.91 1.54 5.35
N SER A 501 -8.89 0.87 5.90
CA SER A 501 -7.55 0.87 5.31
C SER A 501 -7.56 0.17 3.95
N MET A 502 -8.40 -0.87 3.80
CA MET A 502 -8.66 -1.54 2.53
C MET A 502 -9.25 -0.60 1.49
N GLU A 503 -10.24 0.24 1.84
CA GLU A 503 -10.78 1.23 0.90
C GLU A 503 -9.72 2.26 0.48
N LYS A 504 -8.98 2.83 1.44
CA LYS A 504 -7.90 3.79 1.15
C LYS A 504 -6.84 3.19 0.24
N MET A 505 -6.37 2.01 0.57
CA MET A 505 -5.42 1.22 -0.21
C MET A 505 -5.94 0.95 -1.65
N MET A 506 -7.21 0.59 -1.80
CA MET A 506 -7.83 0.41 -3.12
C MET A 506 -7.88 1.72 -3.90
N MET A 507 -8.28 2.81 -3.26
CA MET A 507 -8.35 4.14 -3.88
C MET A 507 -6.98 4.67 -4.29
N GLU A 508 -5.96 4.50 -3.45
CA GLU A 508 -4.57 4.86 -3.76
C GLU A 508 -4.05 4.09 -4.98
N SER A 509 -4.21 2.76 -4.98
CA SER A 509 -3.82 1.93 -6.12
C SER A 509 -4.56 2.31 -7.40
N LEU A 510 -5.89 2.52 -7.34
CA LEU A 510 -6.67 2.97 -8.50
C LEU A 510 -6.24 4.36 -8.98
N GLY A 511 -5.97 5.28 -8.06
CA GLY A 511 -5.46 6.62 -8.37
C GLY A 511 -4.12 6.58 -9.11
N GLU A 512 -3.17 5.77 -8.67
CA GLU A 512 -1.89 5.57 -9.36
C GLU A 512 -2.06 4.93 -10.76
N CYS A 513 -3.01 4.00 -10.88
CA CYS A 513 -3.36 3.41 -12.17
C CYS A 513 -3.96 4.44 -13.14
N GLU A 514 -4.82 5.33 -12.63
CA GLU A 514 -5.59 6.31 -13.41
C GLU A 514 -4.87 7.64 -13.65
N ARG A 515 -3.82 7.97 -12.87
CA ARG A 515 -3.07 9.23 -13.05
C ARG A 515 -2.60 9.38 -14.50
N ALA A 516 -2.43 10.60 -14.98
CA ALA A 516 -1.84 10.80 -16.30
C ALA A 516 -0.41 10.22 -16.35
N PRO A 517 0.01 9.57 -17.45
CA PRO A 517 1.40 9.17 -17.63
C PRO A 517 2.32 10.39 -17.60
N SER A 518 3.51 10.22 -17.03
CA SER A 518 4.59 11.21 -17.13
C SER A 518 5.06 11.36 -18.59
N VAL A 519 5.80 12.43 -18.88
CA VAL A 519 6.32 12.68 -20.25
C VAL A 519 7.15 11.50 -20.73
N GLY A 520 6.74 10.86 -21.83
CA GLY A 520 7.41 9.70 -22.41
C GLY A 520 7.10 8.36 -21.73
N GLU A 521 6.31 8.35 -20.67
CA GLU A 521 5.88 7.14 -19.96
C GLU A 521 4.72 6.45 -20.69
N ILE A 522 4.80 5.13 -20.81
CA ILE A 522 3.67 4.27 -21.16
C ILE A 522 3.39 3.40 -19.95
N LYS A 523 2.17 3.42 -19.40
CA LYS A 523 1.83 2.68 -18.18
C LYS A 523 0.51 1.91 -18.28
N ARG A 524 0.39 0.86 -17.48
CA ARG A 524 -0.83 0.07 -17.29
C ARG A 524 -0.77 -0.69 -15.98
N CYS A 525 -1.87 -0.68 -15.22
CA CYS A 525 -2.05 -1.63 -14.14
C CYS A 525 -2.59 -2.97 -14.67
N VAL A 526 -2.04 -4.07 -14.17
CA VAL A 526 -2.37 -5.43 -14.62
C VAL A 526 -2.73 -6.32 -13.43
N GLY A 527 -3.89 -6.98 -13.49
CA GLY A 527 -4.39 -7.90 -12.47
C GLY A 527 -4.34 -9.38 -12.88
N SER A 528 -3.73 -9.67 -14.04
CA SER A 528 -3.50 -11.02 -14.56
C SER A 528 -2.12 -11.12 -15.22
N VAL A 529 -1.56 -12.32 -15.27
CA VAL A 529 -0.27 -12.55 -15.95
C VAL A 529 -0.40 -12.28 -17.45
N GLU A 530 -1.55 -12.64 -18.03
CA GLU A 530 -1.83 -12.42 -19.43
C GLU A 530 -1.84 -10.93 -19.78
N ASP A 531 -2.43 -10.07 -18.93
CA ASP A 531 -2.45 -8.62 -19.18
C ASP A 531 -1.04 -8.03 -19.09
N MET A 532 -0.18 -8.58 -18.22
CA MET A 532 1.23 -8.22 -18.13
C MET A 532 1.99 -8.60 -19.40
N ILE A 533 1.79 -9.83 -19.91
CA ILE A 533 2.40 -10.28 -21.17
C ILE A 533 1.94 -9.41 -22.33
N ASP A 534 0.64 -9.13 -22.43
CA ASP A 534 0.09 -8.27 -23.49
C ASP A 534 0.69 -6.85 -23.43
N PHE A 535 0.79 -6.29 -22.23
CA PHE A 535 1.39 -4.97 -22.05
C PHE A 535 2.87 -4.97 -22.45
N ALA A 536 3.68 -5.88 -21.90
CA ALA A 536 5.10 -5.96 -22.18
C ALA A 536 5.38 -6.17 -23.68
N THR A 537 4.65 -7.09 -24.32
CA THR A 537 4.84 -7.38 -25.75
C THR A 537 4.32 -6.27 -26.66
N SER A 538 3.32 -5.49 -26.23
CA SER A 538 2.88 -4.30 -26.98
C SER A 538 3.93 -3.19 -27.00
N VAL A 539 4.79 -3.11 -25.98
CA VAL A 539 5.82 -2.07 -25.84
C VAL A 539 7.16 -2.52 -26.44
N LEU A 540 7.57 -3.77 -26.20
CA LEU A 540 8.91 -4.29 -26.51
C LEU A 540 8.93 -5.22 -27.74
N GLY A 541 7.77 -5.58 -28.28
CA GLY A 541 7.64 -6.59 -29.31
C GLY A 541 7.55 -8.00 -28.73
N ARG A 542 7.68 -9.01 -29.60
CA ARG A 542 7.37 -10.41 -29.23
C ARG A 542 8.57 -11.22 -28.75
N SER A 543 9.78 -10.71 -28.88
CA SER A 543 10.97 -11.35 -28.31
C SER A 543 11.36 -10.63 -27.03
N VAL A 544 10.90 -11.14 -25.89
CA VAL A 544 11.07 -10.50 -24.58
C VAL A 544 11.60 -11.48 -23.53
N GLY A 545 12.32 -10.95 -22.55
CA GLY A 545 12.76 -11.66 -21.34
C GLY A 545 12.28 -10.94 -20.08
N VAL A 546 12.11 -11.68 -18.99
CA VAL A 546 11.68 -11.16 -17.67
C VAL A 546 12.79 -11.41 -16.67
N TRP A 547 13.16 -10.36 -15.94
CA TRP A 547 14.30 -10.38 -15.04
C TRP A 547 13.89 -9.82 -13.68
N THR A 548 14.31 -10.50 -12.63
CA THR A 548 14.14 -10.09 -11.23
C THR A 548 15.35 -10.54 -10.44
N THR A 549 15.61 -9.89 -9.30
CA THR A 549 16.68 -10.29 -8.38
C THR A 549 16.34 -11.66 -7.77
N GLU A 550 17.30 -12.59 -7.77
CA GLU A 550 17.07 -14.00 -7.46
C GLU A 550 16.60 -14.26 -6.02
N ASN A 551 17.18 -13.55 -5.04
CA ASN A 551 16.81 -13.65 -3.64
C ASN A 551 17.13 -12.33 -2.90
N VAL A 552 16.91 -12.29 -1.58
CA VAL A 552 17.13 -11.08 -0.77
C VAL A 552 18.48 -11.07 -0.04
N ASN A 553 19.32 -12.10 -0.19
CA ASN A 553 20.59 -12.18 0.54
C ASN A 553 21.50 -10.99 0.21
N GLY A 554 22.13 -10.45 1.26
CA GLY A 554 22.94 -9.23 1.17
C GLY A 554 22.17 -7.96 1.50
N PHE A 555 20.85 -8.00 1.68
CA PHE A 555 20.04 -6.83 2.07
C PHE A 555 20.60 -6.14 3.33
N SER A 556 20.53 -4.81 3.35
CA SER A 556 21.01 -3.94 4.44
C SER A 556 22.46 -4.21 4.90
N LYS A 557 23.29 -4.79 4.02
CA LYS A 557 24.72 -5.05 4.21
C LYS A 557 25.51 -4.50 3.02
N ASN A 558 26.84 -4.46 3.15
CA ASN A 558 27.69 -4.24 1.99
C ASN A 558 27.82 -5.53 1.17
N VAL A 559 27.75 -5.40 -0.14
CA VAL A 559 27.97 -6.47 -1.12
C VAL A 559 29.09 -6.09 -2.07
N MET A 560 29.80 -7.08 -2.59
CA MET A 560 30.77 -6.90 -3.66
C MET A 560 30.13 -7.27 -5.00
N VAL A 561 30.18 -6.35 -5.96
CA VAL A 561 29.77 -6.60 -7.34
C VAL A 561 30.74 -7.59 -7.97
N GLY A 562 30.22 -8.72 -8.43
CA GLY A 562 30.94 -9.74 -9.18
C GLY A 562 30.81 -9.51 -10.69
N ARG A 563 30.56 -10.59 -11.43
CA ARG A 563 30.36 -10.53 -12.88
C ARG A 563 29.11 -9.72 -13.21
N VAL A 564 29.24 -8.77 -14.13
CA VAL A 564 28.13 -7.92 -14.63
C VAL A 564 27.87 -8.22 -16.11
N LYS A 565 26.60 -8.36 -16.47
CA LYS A 565 26.13 -8.56 -17.84
C LYS A 565 25.04 -7.55 -18.17
N GLY A 566 25.27 -6.71 -19.17
CA GLY A 566 24.25 -5.82 -19.71
C GLY A 566 23.25 -6.56 -20.58
N MET A 567 21.97 -6.35 -20.34
CA MET A 567 20.89 -6.82 -21.22
C MET A 567 20.95 -6.05 -22.54
N ASN A 568 20.44 -6.65 -23.63
CA ASN A 568 20.55 -6.07 -24.98
C ASN A 568 22.00 -5.66 -25.35
N GLY A 569 22.97 -6.50 -24.96
CA GLY A 569 24.40 -6.24 -25.15
C GLY A 569 24.93 -5.00 -24.41
N GLY A 570 24.26 -4.55 -23.34
CA GLY A 570 24.61 -3.33 -22.59
C GLY A 570 24.24 -2.02 -23.31
N LYS A 571 23.52 -2.10 -24.43
CA LYS A 571 23.08 -0.92 -25.17
C LYS A 571 21.87 -0.27 -24.51
N VAL A 572 21.70 1.02 -24.78
CA VAL A 572 20.50 1.76 -24.38
C VAL A 572 19.27 1.10 -25.02
N THR A 573 18.25 0.85 -24.21
CA THR A 573 17.05 0.13 -24.62
C THR A 573 15.79 0.78 -24.04
N LYS A 574 14.63 0.22 -24.41
CA LYS A 574 13.40 0.33 -23.64
C LYS A 574 13.27 -0.87 -22.71
N SER A 575 12.66 -0.68 -21.56
CA SER A 575 12.21 -1.76 -20.68
C SER A 575 10.78 -1.50 -20.22
N VAL A 576 10.13 -2.54 -19.70
CA VAL A 576 8.88 -2.41 -18.95
C VAL A 576 9.16 -2.86 -17.53
N SER A 577 9.16 -1.95 -16.57
CA SER A 577 9.24 -2.29 -15.15
C SER A 577 7.84 -2.47 -14.59
N CYS A 578 7.65 -3.51 -13.78
CA CYS A 578 6.39 -3.82 -13.13
C CYS A 578 6.62 -3.90 -11.63
N HIS A 579 5.90 -3.05 -10.90
CA HIS A 579 5.97 -2.93 -9.45
C HIS A 579 4.67 -3.41 -8.81
N GLN A 580 4.79 -4.12 -7.70
CA GLN A 580 3.61 -4.59 -6.99
C GLN A 580 2.86 -3.41 -6.37
N SER A 581 1.55 -3.33 -6.63
CA SER A 581 0.64 -2.39 -5.98
C SER A 581 -0.23 -3.14 -4.98
N LEU A 582 -0.52 -2.48 -3.87
CA LEU A 582 -1.26 -3.08 -2.78
C LEU A 582 -2.77 -3.01 -3.07
N PHE A 583 -3.40 -4.16 -3.33
CA PHE A 583 -4.80 -4.29 -3.76
C PHE A 583 -5.38 -5.64 -3.27
N PRO A 584 -6.71 -5.88 -3.21
CA PRO A 584 -7.25 -7.16 -2.74
C PRO A 584 -6.70 -8.41 -3.45
N TYR A 585 -6.49 -8.33 -4.76
CA TYR A 585 -5.75 -9.33 -5.53
C TYR A 585 -4.41 -8.76 -5.97
N LEU A 586 -3.52 -9.63 -6.46
CA LEU A 586 -2.22 -9.17 -6.95
C LEU A 586 -2.40 -8.22 -8.13
N LEU A 587 -1.97 -6.98 -7.93
CA LEU A 587 -2.00 -5.92 -8.93
C LEU A 587 -0.57 -5.45 -9.15
N TYR A 588 -0.18 -5.29 -10.41
CA TYR A 588 1.08 -4.66 -10.76
C TYR A 588 0.83 -3.37 -11.50
N TYR A 589 1.47 -2.31 -11.03
CA TYR A 589 1.69 -1.11 -11.82
C TYR A 589 2.88 -1.36 -12.75
N CYS A 590 2.61 -1.50 -14.06
CA CYS A 590 3.65 -1.65 -15.06
C CYS A 590 3.82 -0.35 -15.83
N HIS A 591 5.06 0.04 -16.08
CA HIS A 591 5.38 1.20 -16.91
C HIS A 591 6.65 1.00 -17.73
N SER A 592 6.78 1.75 -18.81
CA SER A 592 7.97 1.85 -19.63
C SER A 592 8.37 3.30 -19.74
N VAL A 593 9.65 3.54 -19.46
CA VAL A 593 10.34 4.78 -19.76
C VAL A 593 11.44 4.51 -20.79
N PRO A 594 11.68 5.42 -21.75
CA PRO A 594 12.73 5.27 -22.75
C PRO A 594 14.12 5.52 -22.13
N LYS A 595 15.17 5.11 -22.84
CA LYS A 595 16.58 5.37 -22.50
C LYS A 595 17.03 4.79 -21.16
N VAL A 596 16.88 3.48 -21.02
CA VAL A 596 17.37 2.74 -19.86
C VAL A 596 18.46 1.74 -20.25
N ARG A 597 19.22 1.27 -19.27
CA ARG A 597 20.03 0.04 -19.37
C ARG A 597 19.68 -0.87 -18.21
N VAL A 598 19.67 -2.17 -18.47
CA VAL A 598 19.37 -3.21 -17.48
C VAL A 598 20.57 -4.14 -17.37
N TYR A 599 20.89 -4.55 -16.15
CA TYR A 599 22.06 -5.37 -15.85
C TYR A 599 21.67 -6.55 -14.96
N GLU A 600 22.27 -7.70 -15.23
CA GLU A 600 22.38 -8.81 -14.28
C GLU A 600 23.78 -8.73 -13.64
N ALA A 601 23.85 -8.88 -12.32
CA ALA A 601 25.11 -8.85 -11.59
C ALA A 601 25.15 -9.96 -10.53
N ASP A 602 26.24 -10.72 -10.48
CA ASP A 602 26.52 -11.54 -9.31
C ASP A 602 26.83 -10.63 -8.12
N LEU A 603 26.23 -10.92 -6.97
CA LEU A 603 26.51 -10.23 -5.71
C LEU A 603 27.23 -11.19 -4.78
N LEU A 604 28.40 -10.78 -4.31
CA LEU A 604 29.30 -11.59 -3.51
C LEU A 604 29.38 -11.03 -2.09
N ASP A 605 29.63 -11.93 -1.14
CA ASP A 605 30.05 -11.55 0.20
C ASP A 605 31.43 -10.84 0.13
N PRO A 606 31.59 -9.63 0.71
CA PRO A 606 32.83 -8.87 0.58
C PRO A 606 34.07 -9.57 1.13
N GLU A 607 33.94 -10.46 2.12
CA GLU A 607 35.07 -11.13 2.78
C GLU A 607 35.40 -12.45 2.09
N SER A 608 34.45 -13.38 2.05
CA SER A 608 34.62 -14.73 1.53
C SER A 608 34.64 -14.81 0.00
N LYS A 609 34.15 -13.76 -0.69
CA LYS A 609 33.93 -13.72 -2.15
C LYS A 609 32.94 -14.77 -2.66
N ALA A 610 32.22 -15.45 -1.77
CA ALA A 610 31.19 -16.39 -2.15
C ALA A 610 30.02 -15.65 -2.80
N LYS A 611 29.47 -16.20 -3.88
CA LYS A 611 28.22 -15.67 -4.47
C LYS A 611 27.07 -15.89 -3.50
N ILE A 612 26.44 -14.80 -3.08
CA ILE A 612 25.29 -14.82 -2.16
C ILE A 612 23.96 -14.56 -2.87
N ASN A 613 24.00 -13.87 -4.01
CA ASN A 613 22.81 -13.46 -4.75
C ASN A 613 23.12 -13.19 -6.24
N HIS A 614 22.08 -13.10 -7.06
CA HIS A 614 22.14 -12.66 -8.44
C HIS A 614 21.13 -11.51 -8.61
N GLY A 615 21.65 -10.28 -8.64
CA GLY A 615 20.87 -9.05 -8.65
C GLY A 615 20.55 -8.58 -10.07
N VAL A 616 19.37 -7.98 -10.23
CA VAL A 616 19.01 -7.24 -11.44
C VAL A 616 18.97 -5.76 -11.11
N ALA A 617 19.65 -4.93 -11.90
CA ALA A 617 19.65 -3.49 -11.75
C ALA A 617 19.13 -2.82 -13.03
N ILE A 618 18.43 -1.69 -12.85
CA ILE A 618 18.02 -0.81 -13.94
C ILE A 618 18.62 0.57 -13.72
N CYS A 619 19.15 1.15 -14.78
CA CYS A 619 19.71 2.49 -14.83
C CYS A 619 18.86 3.37 -15.76
N HIS A 620 18.32 4.45 -15.21
CA HIS A 620 17.59 5.49 -15.92
C HIS A 620 18.60 6.54 -16.41
N LEU A 621 18.81 6.63 -17.73
CA LEU A 621 19.82 7.52 -18.31
C LEU A 621 19.31 8.93 -18.56
N ASP A 622 17.99 9.12 -18.54
CA ASP A 622 17.34 10.41 -18.74
C ASP A 622 16.39 10.67 -17.57
N THR A 623 16.87 11.49 -16.63
CA THR A 623 16.16 11.82 -15.40
C THR A 623 15.59 13.24 -15.43
N SER A 624 15.56 13.90 -16.60
CA SER A 624 15.18 15.32 -16.70
C SER A 624 13.74 15.61 -16.28
N ALA A 625 12.85 14.64 -16.40
CA ALA A 625 11.44 14.75 -16.03
C ALA A 625 11.18 14.38 -14.55
N TRP A 626 12.20 13.98 -13.79
CA TRP A 626 12.04 13.62 -12.39
C TRP A 626 11.94 14.88 -11.54
N SER A 627 11.19 14.79 -10.42
CA SER A 627 11.13 15.90 -9.47
C SER A 627 12.54 16.24 -8.96
N PRO A 628 12.93 17.52 -8.84
CA PRO A 628 14.16 17.92 -8.16
C PRO A 628 14.26 17.37 -6.73
N THR A 629 13.10 17.12 -6.11
CA THR A 629 12.98 16.48 -4.80
C THR A 629 12.89 14.96 -4.88
N HIS A 630 13.32 14.30 -5.96
CA HIS A 630 13.33 12.83 -6.00
C HIS A 630 14.40 12.24 -5.07
N GLY A 631 14.14 11.08 -4.44
CA GLY A 631 15.06 10.46 -3.46
C GLY A 631 16.46 10.19 -4.00
N ALA A 632 16.56 9.89 -5.29
CA ALA A 632 17.83 9.67 -5.96
C ALA A 632 18.75 10.90 -5.93
N PHE A 633 18.20 12.10 -6.09
CA PHE A 633 18.97 13.35 -6.12
C PHE A 633 19.47 13.74 -4.74
N VAL A 634 18.70 13.41 -3.70
CA VAL A 634 19.16 13.54 -2.33
C VAL A 634 20.28 12.54 -2.01
N ALA A 635 20.14 11.30 -2.46
CA ALA A 635 21.14 10.26 -2.22
C ALA A 635 22.45 10.49 -2.98
N LEU A 636 22.39 11.01 -4.20
CA LEU A 636 23.52 11.11 -5.12
C LEU A 636 24.07 12.54 -5.28
N GLY A 637 23.39 13.56 -4.72
CA GLY A 637 23.87 14.95 -4.67
C GLY A 637 23.86 15.69 -6.02
N SER A 638 22.89 15.43 -6.90
CA SER A 638 22.77 16.08 -8.22
C SER A 638 21.31 16.36 -8.58
N GLY A 639 21.03 17.08 -9.67
CA GLY A 639 19.66 17.42 -10.09
C GLY A 639 19.09 16.59 -11.25
N PRO A 640 17.80 16.80 -11.59
CA PRO A 640 17.16 16.20 -12.76
C PRO A 640 17.93 16.43 -14.06
N GLY A 641 18.20 15.37 -14.82
CA GLY A 641 18.86 15.43 -16.13
C GLY A 641 20.38 15.59 -16.07
N GLU A 642 20.97 15.78 -14.90
CA GLU A 642 22.42 15.91 -14.74
C GLU A 642 23.12 14.56 -14.62
N ILE A 643 22.38 13.53 -14.18
CA ILE A 643 22.93 12.23 -13.83
C ILE A 643 22.03 11.07 -14.22
N GLU A 644 22.63 9.92 -14.53
CA GLU A 644 21.94 8.64 -14.53
C GLU A 644 21.70 8.16 -13.10
N VAL A 645 20.58 7.48 -12.90
CA VAL A 645 20.20 6.90 -11.62
C VAL A 645 19.95 5.41 -11.79
N CYS A 646 20.70 4.59 -11.07
CA CYS A 646 20.48 3.16 -11.01
C CYS A 646 19.85 2.74 -9.69
N HIS A 647 19.07 1.67 -9.73
CA HIS A 647 18.60 0.97 -8.55
C HIS A 647 18.47 -0.54 -8.83
N TRP A 648 18.50 -1.33 -7.76
CA TRP A 648 18.20 -2.76 -7.83
C TRP A 648 16.69 -2.97 -8.06
N ILE A 649 16.34 -4.08 -8.71
CA ILE A 649 14.97 -4.59 -8.78
C ILE A 649 14.71 -5.35 -7.48
N PHE A 650 13.66 -4.96 -6.75
CA PHE A 650 13.38 -5.48 -5.41
C PHE A 650 12.68 -6.83 -5.49
N GLU A 651 12.58 -7.53 -4.35
CA GLU A 651 11.77 -8.75 -4.27
C GLU A 651 10.35 -8.47 -4.76
N ASN A 652 9.82 -9.39 -5.56
CA ASN A 652 8.52 -9.28 -6.22
C ASN A 652 8.38 -8.22 -7.32
N ASP A 653 9.34 -7.33 -7.53
CA ASP A 653 9.38 -6.47 -8.71
C ASP A 653 10.06 -7.19 -9.89
N MET A 654 9.79 -6.74 -11.11
CA MET A 654 10.44 -7.29 -12.30
C MET A 654 10.61 -6.26 -13.39
N THR A 655 11.56 -6.50 -14.28
CA THR A 655 11.73 -5.71 -15.50
C THR A 655 11.75 -6.62 -16.72
N TRP A 656 11.09 -6.17 -17.79
CA TRP A 656 11.06 -6.83 -19.08
C TRP A 656 11.97 -6.10 -20.04
N THR A 657 12.74 -6.84 -20.82
CA THR A 657 13.59 -6.30 -21.88
C THR A 657 13.37 -7.04 -23.19
N ILE A 658 13.84 -6.45 -24.28
CA ILE A 658 14.00 -7.16 -25.54
C ILE A 658 15.02 -8.28 -25.32
N ALA A 659 14.65 -9.50 -25.71
CA ALA A 659 15.52 -10.65 -25.70
C ALA A 659 16.06 -10.88 -27.12
N GLU A 660 17.37 -10.80 -27.30
CA GLU A 660 18.05 -11.12 -28.56
C GLU A 660 18.64 -12.53 -28.53
#